data_AF-A0A934EZF9-F1
#
_entry.id   AF-A0A934EZF9-F1
#
_cell.length_a   1.000
_cell.length_b   1.000
_cell.length_c   1.000
_cell.angle_alpha   90.00
_cell.angle_beta   90.00
_cell.angle_gamma   90.00
#
_symmetry.space_group_name_H-M   'P 1'
#
loop_
_entity.id
_entity.type
_entity.pdbx_description
1 polymer ?
#
loop_
_entity_poly.entity_id
_entity_poly.type
_entity_poly.pdbx_seq_one_letter_code
_entity_poly.pdbx_strand_id
1 'polypeptide(L)'
;MKSLICTLLCVMVLAGPLVAQEPTAWKAGVASVKVTPEGPVWMAGYASRKKPSEGVAADLFAKALAIEDARGTRLVIVTMDLISVPRPLRDWLEKQVKEKFRLPQASLLMNASHTHCGPELRMARLDDDVKAEFIPAAEKYMARLQEQLVALVGDALKRLAPAKLDFLRARCGFAMNRRQPTPTGYANAPNSAGPVDHEVPVLRVRDAQGKLTAVLFGYACHNTTCGDYMIRGDYAGYAQQYFEETHPGVTAMFMTGCGADQNPYPRRTEELCKYHGRSLAVAVDAALETVPKPLRGPLTTAFADVTLDFAPLPPREELEKIAATGKRPNGEHAQRMLKQLKDEGKIRSTYPCPVQVARFGNDLTLVAIAGETGVDFSLRLKRELAGPAVWVAGYCNDVFGYLPSLRVLREGGYEAGGAMLWGSLPGPFTETVEERVVSTILKMARKPIQSVPTAVDLKLGEQATVKMCDGRTAKVKLLGVEEKRDSLRKAVRGALVTVEVNGQKATLDCATYHLPVNAGGVQIDCPIIKAYNEGGDHWGLDADARLRLWPAGYPWITPETFRYPLNARWFASHTLMANQIADGEQVKKKPVYYHWGLDFGGAERMEDVLAATDGMVVSVANEVLEKDKYPPLVKPRLDVLYLRDGRGWFYRYSHLDSIDPAVKLGAKIKIGQKIGVLGKKGASGGWSHLHFDIVAPQPSGRWGILEPYALVWEAYHNAHPLAVLQAVARPHQLAAVGETVTLDGSRSWSRSGTNHIASYTWTFSDGKSARGAKVQRRFPKPGTYSEVLKVADKDGNISYDFAVVKALDPNQPDQQPPGIHAAYWPTFGSKAGDEITFKVRSFYVAPDEGEEEWDFGDGTPTVRVRSDGNTQALAPDGYAITTHRYRDAGHYLVKVSRANRRSETATARLSVMVAPR
;
A
#
# COMPACT_ATOMS: atom_id res chain seq x y z
N MET A 1 -29.50 -72.04 -19.24
CA MET A 1 -30.71 -71.45 -18.65
C MET A 1 -30.29 -70.61 -17.45
N LYS A 2 -30.67 -69.33 -17.44
CA LYS A 2 -30.69 -68.37 -16.31
C LYS A 2 -29.38 -67.72 -15.83
N SER A 3 -29.34 -66.41 -16.12
CA SER A 3 -28.58 -65.31 -15.53
C SER A 3 -28.35 -65.39 -14.03
N LEU A 4 -27.17 -64.91 -13.60
CA LEU A 4 -27.01 -64.18 -12.36
C LEU A 4 -25.92 -63.10 -12.56
N ILE A 5 -26.35 -61.85 -12.68
CA ILE A 5 -25.49 -60.65 -12.64
C ILE A 5 -25.46 -60.20 -11.18
N CYS A 6 -24.28 -60.28 -10.55
CA CYS A 6 -24.02 -59.65 -9.25
C CYS A 6 -23.61 -58.19 -9.47
N THR A 7 -24.51 -57.27 -9.14
CA THR A 7 -24.23 -55.83 -9.09
C THR A 7 -23.58 -55.50 -7.74
N LEU A 8 -22.27 -55.24 -7.72
CA LEU A 8 -21.61 -54.60 -6.59
C LEU A 8 -21.90 -53.09 -6.66
N LEU A 9 -22.66 -52.58 -5.69
CA LEU A 9 -22.94 -51.15 -5.54
C LEU A 9 -21.70 -50.46 -4.94
N CYS A 10 -20.91 -49.78 -5.77
CA CYS A 10 -19.88 -48.83 -5.31
C CYS A 10 -20.57 -47.55 -4.82
N VAL A 11 -20.65 -47.35 -3.50
CA VAL A 11 -20.99 -46.06 -2.90
C VAL A 11 -19.77 -45.14 -3.05
N MET A 12 -19.75 -44.33 -4.11
CA MET A 12 -18.84 -43.18 -4.19
C MET A 12 -19.32 -42.09 -3.23
N VAL A 13 -18.69 -41.99 -2.06
CA VAL A 13 -18.77 -40.78 -1.24
C VAL A 13 -17.92 -39.72 -1.95
N LEU A 14 -18.57 -38.87 -2.76
CA LEU A 14 -17.98 -37.63 -3.26
C LEU A 14 -17.74 -36.70 -2.08
N ALA A 15 -16.56 -36.77 -1.47
CA ALA A 15 -16.05 -35.71 -0.63
C ALA A 15 -15.75 -34.49 -1.52
N GLY A 16 -16.75 -33.65 -1.74
CA GLY A 16 -16.55 -32.34 -2.33
C GLY A 16 -15.55 -31.54 -1.49
N PRO A 17 -14.75 -30.66 -2.09
CA PRO A 17 -13.84 -29.81 -1.33
C PRO A 17 -14.66 -29.00 -0.34
N LEU A 18 -14.37 -29.13 0.96
CA LEU A 18 -14.85 -28.18 1.96
C LEU A 18 -14.23 -26.82 1.63
N VAL A 19 -14.96 -26.02 0.87
CA VAL A 19 -14.74 -24.58 0.82
C VAL A 19 -15.08 -24.08 2.21
N ALA A 20 -14.05 -23.78 3.00
CA ALA A 20 -14.21 -23.04 4.24
C ALA A 20 -14.82 -21.67 3.88
N GLN A 21 -16.12 -21.50 4.12
CA GLN A 21 -16.81 -20.24 3.93
C GLN A 21 -16.44 -19.36 5.14
N GLU A 22 -15.49 -18.44 4.96
CA GLU A 22 -15.13 -17.48 6.00
C GLU A 22 -16.32 -16.55 6.35
N PRO A 23 -16.47 -16.16 7.63
CA PRO A 23 -17.64 -15.46 8.15
C PRO A 23 -17.63 -13.97 7.79
N THR A 24 -17.92 -13.63 6.54
CA THR A 24 -18.16 -12.25 6.11
C THR A 24 -19.62 -11.85 6.30
N ALA A 25 -20.11 -11.96 7.54
CA ALA A 25 -21.49 -11.59 7.87
C ALA A 25 -21.57 -10.08 8.13
N TRP A 26 -21.98 -9.32 7.11
CA TRP A 26 -22.42 -7.94 7.33
C TRP A 26 -23.70 -7.94 8.17
N LYS A 27 -23.91 -6.87 8.93
CA LYS A 27 -25.26 -6.49 9.35
C LYS A 27 -25.64 -5.16 8.72
N ALA A 28 -26.92 -5.02 8.39
CA ALA A 28 -27.47 -3.77 7.92
C ALA A 28 -28.82 -3.51 8.59
N GLY A 29 -29.12 -2.23 8.84
CA GLY A 29 -30.39 -1.78 9.38
C GLY A 29 -30.77 -0.46 8.73
N VAL A 30 -32.04 -0.32 8.35
CA VAL A 30 -32.55 0.86 7.65
C VAL A 30 -33.74 1.48 8.38
N ALA A 31 -33.81 2.81 8.36
CA ALA A 31 -34.90 3.57 8.91
C ALA A 31 -35.21 4.80 8.04
N SER A 32 -36.45 5.28 8.12
CA SER A 32 -36.91 6.49 7.45
C SER A 32 -37.83 7.26 8.39
N VAL A 33 -37.79 8.59 8.30
CA VAL A 33 -38.68 9.50 9.00
C VAL A 33 -39.09 10.62 8.06
N LYS A 34 -40.37 11.00 8.11
CA LYS A 34 -40.89 12.16 7.40
C LYS A 34 -40.38 13.44 8.06
N VAL A 35 -39.79 14.32 7.27
CA VAL A 35 -39.26 15.62 7.69
C VAL A 35 -39.97 16.79 7.01
N THR A 36 -41.12 16.58 6.37
CA THR A 36 -41.92 17.68 5.79
C THR A 36 -42.26 18.74 6.86
N PRO A 37 -42.05 20.05 6.60
CA PRO A 37 -42.43 21.13 7.52
C PRO A 37 -43.95 21.19 7.75
N GLU A 38 -44.36 21.63 8.94
CA GLU A 38 -45.77 21.92 9.25
C GLU A 38 -46.08 23.39 8.93
N GLY A 39 -46.94 23.61 7.94
CA GLY A 39 -47.35 24.96 7.52
C GLY A 39 -46.35 25.67 6.59
N PRO A 40 -46.63 26.94 6.24
CA PRO A 40 -45.79 27.71 5.34
C PRO A 40 -44.39 27.98 5.92
N VAL A 41 -43.36 27.74 5.12
CA VAL A 41 -41.96 28.01 5.47
C VAL A 41 -41.23 28.72 4.35
N TRP A 42 -40.17 29.45 4.68
CA TRP A 42 -39.30 29.99 3.64
C TRP A 42 -38.51 28.87 2.96
N MET A 43 -38.58 28.80 1.63
CA MET A 43 -37.87 27.77 0.86
C MET A 43 -36.43 28.19 0.56
N ALA A 44 -35.53 27.22 0.62
CA ALA A 44 -34.11 27.43 0.42
C ALA A 44 -33.69 27.43 -1.07
N GLY A 45 -32.49 27.92 -1.35
CA GLY A 45 -31.76 27.66 -2.60
C GLY A 45 -31.85 28.77 -3.64
N TYR A 46 -33.04 29.25 -4.01
CA TYR A 46 -33.17 30.34 -5.00
C TYR A 46 -33.22 31.73 -4.35
N ALA A 47 -32.28 32.60 -4.71
CA ALA A 47 -32.25 33.99 -4.25
C ALA A 47 -33.46 34.83 -4.71
N SER A 48 -34.19 34.38 -5.73
CA SER A 48 -35.36 35.07 -6.28
C SER A 48 -36.66 34.83 -5.51
N ARG A 49 -36.64 34.06 -4.41
CA ARG A 49 -37.82 33.79 -3.57
C ARG A 49 -38.29 35.07 -2.87
N LYS A 50 -39.59 35.35 -2.93
CA LYS A 50 -40.20 36.57 -2.37
C LYS A 50 -41.30 36.31 -1.32
N LYS A 51 -41.65 35.04 -1.08
CA LYS A 51 -42.74 34.63 -0.16
C LYS A 51 -42.50 33.19 0.35
N PRO A 52 -43.18 32.76 1.44
CA PRO A 52 -43.08 31.37 1.92
C PRO A 52 -43.72 30.36 0.95
N SER A 53 -43.54 29.08 1.24
CA SER A 53 -44.12 27.95 0.51
C SER A 53 -45.65 28.00 0.49
N GLU A 54 -46.25 27.59 -0.62
CA GLU A 54 -47.71 27.59 -0.84
C GLU A 54 -48.37 26.25 -0.52
N GLY A 55 -47.59 25.16 -0.46
CA GLY A 55 -48.11 23.83 -0.15
C GLY A 55 -47.07 22.73 -0.26
N VAL A 56 -47.51 21.50 -0.10
CA VAL A 56 -46.70 20.28 -0.21
C VAL A 56 -47.19 19.47 -1.40
N ALA A 57 -46.30 19.21 -2.36
CA ALA A 57 -46.61 18.36 -3.50
C ALA A 57 -46.09 16.93 -3.34
N ALA A 58 -45.01 16.76 -2.59
CA ALA A 58 -44.51 15.45 -2.15
C ALA A 58 -43.82 15.61 -0.80
N ASP A 59 -43.93 14.59 0.05
CA ASP A 59 -43.29 14.58 1.36
C ASP A 59 -41.76 14.52 1.26
N LEU A 60 -41.08 15.12 2.24
CA LEU A 60 -39.63 15.07 2.39
C LEU A 60 -39.26 14.01 3.42
N PHE A 61 -38.20 13.25 3.17
CA PHE A 61 -37.72 12.23 4.10
C PHE A 61 -36.27 12.44 4.51
N ALA A 62 -35.96 12.04 5.74
CA ALA A 62 -34.62 11.66 6.15
C ALA A 62 -34.57 10.14 6.30
N LYS A 63 -33.50 9.52 5.81
CA LYS A 63 -33.32 8.06 5.81
C LYS A 63 -31.92 7.74 6.35
N ALA A 64 -31.80 6.64 7.09
CA ALA A 64 -30.52 6.19 7.63
C ALA A 64 -30.28 4.72 7.33
N LEU A 65 -29.07 4.41 6.85
CA LEU A 65 -28.55 3.07 6.64
C LEU A 65 -27.38 2.84 7.60
N ALA A 66 -27.57 1.97 8.58
CA ALA A 66 -26.50 1.47 9.44
C ALA A 66 -25.91 0.19 8.85
N ILE A 67 -24.59 0.10 8.80
CA ILE A 67 -23.82 -1.05 8.33
C ILE A 67 -22.80 -1.43 9.42
N GLU A 68 -22.67 -2.71 9.72
CA GLU A 68 -21.69 -3.25 10.66
C GLU A 68 -20.91 -4.41 10.02
N ASP A 69 -19.58 -4.38 10.09
CA ASP A 69 -18.72 -5.49 9.65
C ASP A 69 -18.60 -6.58 10.74
N ALA A 70 -18.01 -7.72 10.39
CA ALA A 70 -17.80 -8.83 11.32
C ALA A 70 -16.90 -8.47 12.53
N ARG A 71 -16.21 -7.33 12.50
CA ARG A 71 -15.36 -6.82 13.60
C ARG A 71 -16.10 -5.84 14.50
N GLY A 72 -17.37 -5.56 14.24
CA GLY A 72 -18.17 -4.56 14.96
C GLY A 72 -17.89 -3.12 14.54
N THR A 73 -17.18 -2.90 13.42
CA THR A 73 -16.98 -1.56 12.86
C THR A 73 -18.28 -1.10 12.24
N ARG A 74 -18.77 0.08 12.62
CA ARG A 74 -20.06 0.62 12.18
C ARG A 74 -19.89 1.82 11.27
N LEU A 75 -20.78 1.97 10.29
CA LEU A 75 -20.98 3.18 9.50
C LEU A 75 -22.48 3.45 9.39
N VAL A 76 -22.91 4.68 9.69
CA VAL A 76 -24.28 5.15 9.48
C VAL A 76 -24.26 6.25 8.43
N ILE A 77 -24.99 6.00 7.35
CA ILE A 77 -25.20 6.94 6.24
C ILE A 77 -26.60 7.54 6.41
N VAL A 78 -26.69 8.86 6.56
CA VAL A 78 -27.93 9.62 6.65
C VAL A 78 -28.11 10.43 5.38
N THR A 79 -29.21 10.22 4.66
CA THR A 79 -29.60 11.00 3.48
C THR A 79 -30.82 11.84 3.81
N MET A 80 -30.90 13.06 3.29
CA MET A 80 -32.01 13.98 3.58
C MET A 80 -32.52 14.66 2.31
N ASP A 81 -33.83 14.71 2.15
CA ASP A 81 -34.52 15.49 1.12
C ASP A 81 -34.54 16.98 1.49
N LEU A 82 -33.36 17.57 1.73
CA LEU A 82 -33.17 18.94 2.20
C LEU A 82 -32.07 19.64 1.41
N ILE A 83 -32.01 20.97 1.55
CA ILE A 83 -31.07 21.82 0.83
C ILE A 83 -29.61 21.60 1.24
N SER A 84 -29.33 21.27 2.50
CA SER A 84 -27.98 21.39 3.06
C SER A 84 -27.83 20.50 4.28
N VAL A 85 -26.58 20.17 4.59
CA VAL A 85 -26.15 19.77 5.94
C VAL A 85 -25.42 20.99 6.53
N PRO A 86 -26.05 21.85 7.34
CA PRO A 86 -25.34 22.94 7.98
C PRO A 86 -24.32 22.39 8.99
N ARG A 87 -23.09 22.93 9.02
CA ARG A 87 -22.05 22.51 10.00
C ARG A 87 -22.55 22.43 11.45
N PRO A 88 -23.32 23.40 11.99
CA PRO A 88 -23.85 23.30 13.34
C PRO A 88 -24.79 22.10 13.56
N LEU A 89 -25.60 21.75 12.55
CA LEU A 89 -26.47 20.58 12.62
C LEU A 89 -25.66 19.29 12.62
N ARG A 90 -24.63 19.19 11.76
CA ARG A 90 -23.71 18.05 11.77
C ARG A 90 -23.08 17.94 13.15
N ASP A 91 -22.35 18.95 13.60
CA ASP A 91 -21.55 18.89 14.83
C ASP A 91 -22.43 18.52 16.05
N TRP A 92 -23.65 19.07 16.09
CA TRP A 92 -24.64 18.71 17.10
C TRP A 92 -25.04 17.23 17.01
N LEU A 93 -25.40 16.72 15.83
CA LEU A 93 -25.80 15.32 15.67
C LEU A 93 -24.66 14.37 15.99
N GLU A 94 -23.43 14.68 15.55
CA GLU A 94 -22.22 13.92 15.86
C GLU A 94 -22.04 13.76 17.37
N LYS A 95 -22.14 14.87 18.12
CA LYS A 95 -22.07 14.84 19.58
C LYS A 95 -23.13 13.91 20.16
N GLN A 96 -24.39 14.07 19.74
CA GLN A 96 -25.51 13.26 20.24
C GLN A 96 -25.33 11.76 19.97
N VAL A 97 -24.94 11.36 18.76
CA VAL A 97 -24.82 9.94 18.40
C VAL A 97 -23.55 9.31 18.99
N LYS A 98 -22.49 10.10 19.21
CA LYS A 98 -21.31 9.65 19.94
C LYS A 98 -21.64 9.34 21.39
N GLU A 99 -22.37 10.23 22.05
CA GLU A 99 -22.78 10.07 23.45
C GLU A 99 -23.76 8.89 23.61
N LYS A 100 -24.82 8.83 22.79
CA LYS A 100 -25.91 7.84 22.92
C LYS A 100 -25.58 6.46 22.35
N PHE A 101 -24.86 6.40 21.22
CA PHE A 101 -24.69 5.16 20.45
C PHE A 101 -23.23 4.72 20.27
N ARG A 102 -22.29 5.49 20.85
CA ARG A 102 -20.84 5.27 20.72
C ARG A 102 -20.40 5.23 19.26
N LEU A 103 -21.03 6.02 18.39
CA LEU A 103 -20.62 6.19 17.00
C LEU A 103 -19.52 7.25 16.93
N PRO A 104 -18.28 6.91 16.53
CA PRO A 104 -17.23 7.90 16.34
C PRO A 104 -17.54 8.79 15.12
N GLN A 105 -16.87 9.94 15.05
CA GLN A 105 -17.02 10.91 13.96
C GLN A 105 -16.97 10.28 12.57
N ALA A 106 -15.95 9.44 12.32
CA ALA A 106 -15.74 8.78 11.04
C ALA A 106 -16.82 7.74 10.68
N SER A 107 -17.68 7.36 11.63
CA SER A 107 -18.79 6.41 11.44
C SER A 107 -20.13 7.08 11.14
N LEU A 108 -20.22 8.40 11.05
CA LEU A 108 -21.45 9.11 10.67
C LEU A 108 -21.20 9.90 9.38
N LEU A 109 -21.92 9.57 8.31
CA LEU A 109 -21.91 10.30 7.04
C LEU A 109 -23.29 10.93 6.84
N MET A 110 -23.36 12.24 6.62
CA MET A 110 -24.60 12.93 6.28
C MET A 110 -24.54 13.47 4.85
N ASN A 111 -25.59 13.29 4.07
CA ASN A 111 -25.71 13.81 2.71
C ASN A 111 -27.06 14.51 2.52
N ALA A 112 -27.06 15.63 1.81
CA ALA A 112 -28.27 16.31 1.39
C ALA A 112 -28.52 16.07 -0.11
N SER A 113 -29.76 15.74 -0.49
CA SER A 113 -30.20 15.71 -1.89
C SER A 113 -30.01 17.05 -2.59
N HIS A 114 -29.93 18.13 -1.81
CA HIS A 114 -29.81 19.50 -2.28
C HIS A 114 -31.05 19.94 -3.06
N THR A 115 -32.24 19.54 -2.61
CA THR A 115 -33.50 20.06 -3.17
C THR A 115 -33.65 21.55 -2.88
N HIS A 116 -33.97 22.32 -3.93
CA HIS A 116 -34.36 23.74 -3.83
C HIS A 116 -35.87 23.91 -3.50
N CYS A 117 -36.55 22.80 -3.20
CA CYS A 117 -37.96 22.75 -2.88
C CYS A 117 -38.22 22.33 -1.42
N GLY A 118 -37.28 22.63 -0.51
CA GLY A 118 -37.38 22.35 0.92
C GLY A 118 -37.19 23.60 1.80
N PRO A 119 -37.37 23.48 3.13
CA PRO A 119 -37.21 24.58 4.08
C PRO A 119 -35.78 25.12 4.12
N GLU A 120 -35.62 26.42 4.37
CA GLU A 120 -34.33 27.05 4.67
C GLU A 120 -33.83 26.68 6.07
N LEU A 121 -32.66 26.04 6.12
CA LEU A 121 -32.05 25.51 7.34
C LEU A 121 -30.95 26.42 7.88
N ARG A 122 -30.50 27.38 7.07
CA ARG A 122 -29.37 28.25 7.40
C ARG A 122 -29.93 29.54 7.97
N MET A 123 -30.04 29.62 9.30
CA MET A 123 -30.69 30.76 9.98
C MET A 123 -30.14 32.13 9.53
N ALA A 124 -28.83 32.24 9.27
CA ALA A 124 -28.20 33.46 8.74
C ALA A 124 -28.73 33.91 7.36
N ARG A 125 -29.52 33.11 6.65
CA ARG A 125 -30.17 33.45 5.37
C ARG A 125 -31.59 34.00 5.53
N LEU A 126 -32.12 33.99 6.75
CA LEU A 126 -33.44 34.51 7.13
C LEU A 126 -33.34 35.89 7.81
N ASP A 127 -32.13 36.41 7.99
CA ASP A 127 -31.83 37.69 8.64
C ASP A 127 -32.00 38.87 7.64
N ASP A 128 -33.22 39.04 7.13
CA ASP A 128 -33.68 40.27 6.45
C ASP A 128 -35.12 40.61 6.87
N ASP A 129 -35.50 41.88 6.79
CA ASP A 129 -36.75 42.42 7.37
C ASP A 129 -38.03 41.68 6.95
N VAL A 130 -38.04 41.09 5.75
CA VAL A 130 -39.19 40.35 5.20
C VAL A 130 -39.25 38.91 5.71
N LYS A 131 -38.10 38.29 5.98
CA LYS A 131 -38.00 36.90 6.42
C LYS A 131 -38.01 36.74 7.93
N ALA A 132 -37.76 37.80 8.67
CA ALA A 132 -37.68 37.79 10.13
C ALA A 132 -38.91 37.17 10.81
N GLU A 133 -40.12 37.35 10.25
CA GLU A 133 -41.34 36.75 10.81
C GLU A 133 -41.37 35.21 10.76
N PHE A 134 -40.58 34.59 9.87
CA PHE A 134 -40.52 33.14 9.70
C PHE A 134 -39.40 32.46 10.49
N ILE A 135 -38.55 33.24 11.18
CA ILE A 135 -37.46 32.69 12.01
C ILE A 135 -37.98 31.71 13.07
N PRO A 136 -39.04 32.02 13.86
CA PRO A 136 -39.54 31.07 14.87
C PRO A 136 -40.02 29.74 14.28
N ALA A 137 -40.63 29.76 13.10
CA ALA A 137 -41.05 28.55 12.40
C ALA A 137 -39.85 27.71 11.94
N ALA A 138 -38.79 28.36 11.45
CA ALA A 138 -37.56 27.71 11.03
C ALA A 138 -36.78 27.12 12.22
N GLU A 139 -36.74 27.80 13.36
CA GLU A 139 -36.15 27.30 14.61
C GLU A 139 -36.91 26.09 15.14
N LYS A 140 -38.25 26.16 15.19
CA LYS A 140 -39.10 25.03 15.58
C LYS A 140 -38.87 23.82 14.68
N TYR A 141 -38.78 24.05 13.36
CA TYR A 141 -38.48 23.00 12.40
C TYR A 141 -37.10 22.37 12.64
N MET A 142 -36.07 23.19 12.87
CA MET A 142 -34.71 22.72 13.14
C MET A 142 -34.62 21.87 14.42
N ALA A 143 -35.28 22.30 15.50
CA ALA A 143 -35.33 21.55 16.75
C ALA A 143 -35.98 20.17 16.57
N ARG A 144 -37.13 20.13 15.86
CA ARG A 144 -37.81 18.86 15.53
C ARG A 144 -36.93 17.98 14.65
N LEU A 145 -36.27 18.54 13.63
CA LEU A 145 -35.36 17.81 12.75
C LEU A 145 -34.19 17.19 13.54
N GLN A 146 -33.59 17.94 14.46
CA GLN A 146 -32.51 17.48 15.33
C GLN A 146 -32.93 16.23 16.14
N GLU A 147 -34.09 16.27 16.79
CA GLU A 147 -34.63 15.13 17.54
C GLU A 147 -34.91 13.92 16.63
N GLN A 148 -35.55 14.17 15.48
CA GLN A 148 -35.86 13.14 14.49
C GLN A 148 -34.60 12.46 13.96
N LEU A 149 -33.51 13.20 13.69
CA LEU A 149 -32.26 12.63 13.18
C LEU A 149 -31.56 11.74 14.22
N VAL A 150 -31.59 12.11 15.49
CA VAL A 150 -31.03 11.25 16.57
C VAL A 150 -31.84 9.95 16.69
N ALA A 151 -33.17 10.05 16.68
CA ALA A 151 -34.05 8.89 16.72
C ALA A 151 -33.86 7.99 15.50
N LEU A 152 -33.78 8.58 14.30
CA LEU A 152 -33.56 7.89 13.03
C LEU A 152 -32.27 7.06 13.05
N VAL A 153 -31.15 7.65 13.50
CA VAL A 153 -29.87 6.92 13.64
C VAL A 153 -30.01 5.77 14.64
N GLY A 154 -30.65 6.02 15.78
CA GLY A 154 -30.90 4.99 16.80
C GLY A 154 -31.75 3.83 16.25
N ASP A 155 -32.78 4.11 15.48
CA ASP A 155 -33.68 3.11 14.91
C ASP A 155 -33.01 2.28 13.81
N ALA A 156 -32.18 2.90 12.96
CA ALA A 156 -31.37 2.15 11.98
C ALA A 156 -30.39 1.19 12.69
N LEU A 157 -29.74 1.63 13.76
CA LEU A 157 -28.84 0.80 14.56
C LEU A 157 -29.57 -0.36 15.27
N LYS A 158 -30.75 -0.10 15.85
CA LYS A 158 -31.57 -1.14 16.50
C LYS A 158 -32.01 -2.24 15.52
N ARG A 159 -32.13 -1.91 14.24
CA ARG A 159 -32.54 -2.82 13.16
C ARG A 159 -31.38 -3.55 12.48
N LEU A 160 -30.15 -3.44 13.00
CA LEU A 160 -29.01 -4.19 12.46
C LEU A 160 -29.28 -5.70 12.50
N ALA A 161 -29.45 -6.29 11.32
CA ALA A 161 -29.65 -7.72 11.12
C ALA A 161 -28.69 -8.25 10.04
N PRO A 162 -28.38 -9.56 10.02
CA PRO A 162 -27.49 -10.14 9.01
C PRO A 162 -27.90 -9.78 7.57
N ALA A 163 -26.93 -9.36 6.77
CA ALA A 163 -27.15 -8.81 5.44
C ALA A 163 -26.05 -9.20 4.45
N LYS A 164 -26.34 -9.04 3.16
CA LYS A 164 -25.40 -9.11 2.04
C LYS A 164 -25.35 -7.75 1.36
N LEU A 165 -24.14 -7.28 1.05
CA LEU A 165 -23.90 -6.00 0.42
C LEU A 165 -23.25 -6.19 -0.96
N ASP A 166 -23.77 -5.50 -1.97
CA ASP A 166 -23.16 -5.44 -3.29
C ASP A 166 -23.06 -3.99 -3.77
N PHE A 167 -22.02 -3.72 -4.56
CA PHE A 167 -21.90 -2.49 -5.33
C PHE A 167 -22.21 -2.76 -6.80
N LEU A 168 -23.08 -1.94 -7.38
CA LEU A 168 -23.54 -2.01 -8.77
C LEU A 168 -23.53 -0.61 -9.38
N ARG A 169 -23.60 -0.54 -10.71
CA ARG A 169 -23.55 0.72 -11.45
C ARG A 169 -24.41 0.69 -12.71
N ALA A 170 -25.05 1.81 -13.00
CA ALA A 170 -25.71 2.08 -14.27
C ALA A 170 -25.39 3.50 -14.75
N ARG A 171 -26.19 4.04 -15.67
CA ARG A 171 -26.06 5.40 -16.18
C ARG A 171 -27.42 6.08 -16.28
N CYS A 172 -27.47 7.38 -16.08
CA CYS A 172 -28.64 8.22 -16.35
C CYS A 172 -28.24 9.51 -17.07
N GLY A 173 -29.07 9.99 -17.99
CA GLY A 173 -28.66 10.93 -19.05
C GLY A 173 -29.16 12.38 -18.94
N PHE A 174 -29.86 12.80 -17.89
CA PHE A 174 -30.47 14.14 -17.84
C PHE A 174 -29.60 15.23 -17.20
N ALA A 175 -28.53 14.88 -16.50
CA ALA A 175 -27.55 15.84 -16.01
C ALA A 175 -26.79 16.46 -17.18
N MET A 176 -26.64 17.79 -17.17
CA MET A 176 -25.79 18.51 -18.11
C MET A 176 -24.98 19.55 -17.37
N ASN A 177 -23.74 19.73 -17.83
CA ASN A 177 -22.90 20.81 -17.34
C ASN A 177 -23.62 22.16 -17.61
N ARG A 178 -23.60 23.07 -16.64
CA ARG A 178 -24.28 24.37 -16.73
C ARG A 178 -23.33 25.55 -16.94
N ARG A 179 -22.07 25.30 -17.26
CA ARG A 179 -21.05 26.33 -17.45
C ARG A 179 -20.80 26.53 -18.94
N GLN A 180 -21.61 27.37 -19.57
CA GLN A 180 -21.48 27.69 -21.00
C GLN A 180 -20.39 28.75 -21.20
N PRO A 181 -19.34 28.49 -22.01
CA PRO A 181 -18.35 29.49 -22.36
C PRO A 181 -18.97 30.71 -23.06
N THR A 182 -18.47 31.90 -22.73
CA THR A 182 -18.78 33.18 -23.38
C THR A 182 -17.48 33.91 -23.74
N PRO A 183 -17.50 34.96 -24.57
CA PRO A 183 -16.28 35.72 -24.88
C PRO A 183 -15.56 36.33 -23.67
N THR A 184 -16.24 36.48 -22.53
CA THR A 184 -15.72 37.15 -21.32
C THR A 184 -15.71 36.26 -20.08
N GLY A 185 -16.02 34.96 -20.21
CA GLY A 185 -16.04 34.02 -19.08
C GLY A 185 -17.03 32.88 -19.28
N TYR A 186 -17.82 32.59 -18.25
CA TYR A 186 -18.78 31.48 -18.25
C TYR A 186 -20.14 31.92 -17.72
N ALA A 187 -21.20 31.60 -18.47
CA ALA A 187 -22.59 31.82 -18.09
C ALA A 187 -23.22 30.55 -17.51
N ASN A 188 -24.18 30.71 -16.59
CA ASN A 188 -24.98 29.61 -16.07
C ASN A 188 -26.07 29.21 -17.09
N ALA A 189 -25.70 28.38 -18.05
CA ALA A 189 -26.52 27.91 -19.15
C ALA A 189 -26.06 26.50 -19.58
N PRO A 190 -26.94 25.67 -20.18
CA PRO A 190 -26.57 24.31 -20.57
C PRO A 190 -25.36 24.29 -21.52
N ASN A 191 -24.39 23.44 -21.19
CA ASN A 191 -23.16 23.19 -21.95
C ASN A 191 -23.00 21.67 -22.16
N SER A 192 -23.37 21.19 -23.34
CA SER A 192 -23.25 19.77 -23.70
C SER A 192 -21.82 19.30 -23.90
N ALA A 193 -20.85 20.22 -24.04
CA ALA A 193 -19.42 19.89 -24.19
C ALA A 193 -18.68 19.89 -22.83
N GLY A 194 -19.31 20.33 -21.75
CA GLY A 194 -18.72 20.35 -20.42
C GLY A 194 -18.61 18.95 -19.80
N PRO A 195 -17.73 18.75 -18.80
CA PRO A 195 -17.61 17.47 -18.12
C PRO A 195 -18.87 17.14 -17.32
N VAL A 196 -19.25 15.86 -17.32
CA VAL A 196 -20.40 15.30 -16.59
C VAL A 196 -20.06 13.91 -16.07
N ASP A 197 -20.57 13.55 -14.89
CA ASP A 197 -20.53 12.18 -14.36
C ASP A 197 -21.93 11.56 -14.41
N HIS A 198 -22.19 10.79 -15.47
CA HIS A 198 -23.49 10.14 -15.70
C HIS A 198 -23.65 8.80 -14.96
N GLU A 199 -22.66 8.38 -14.17
CA GLU A 199 -22.72 7.12 -13.45
C GLU A 199 -23.80 7.17 -12.36
N VAL A 200 -24.56 6.08 -12.24
CA VAL A 200 -25.50 5.84 -11.15
C VAL A 200 -24.93 4.73 -10.27
N PRO A 201 -24.13 5.05 -9.24
CA PRO A 201 -23.66 4.07 -8.28
C PRO A 201 -24.81 3.59 -7.39
N VAL A 202 -24.85 2.29 -7.11
CA VAL A 202 -25.87 1.65 -6.27
C VAL A 202 -25.21 0.71 -5.26
N LEU A 203 -25.44 0.96 -3.97
CA LEU A 203 -25.18 0.00 -2.90
C LEU A 203 -26.48 -0.75 -2.61
N ARG A 204 -26.49 -2.04 -2.94
CA ARG A 204 -27.61 -2.95 -2.73
C ARG A 204 -27.47 -3.65 -1.38
N VAL A 205 -28.54 -3.64 -0.59
CA VAL A 205 -28.63 -4.32 0.71
C VAL A 205 -29.68 -5.42 0.63
N ARG A 206 -29.26 -6.65 0.91
CA ARG A 206 -30.17 -7.80 1.00
C ARG A 206 -30.10 -8.44 2.38
N ASP A 207 -31.19 -9.00 2.85
CA ASP A 207 -31.20 -9.79 4.09
C ASP A 207 -30.49 -11.15 3.91
N ALA A 208 -30.45 -11.94 4.99
CA ALA A 208 -29.84 -13.27 4.99
C ALA A 208 -30.48 -14.22 3.96
N GLN A 209 -31.77 -14.05 3.68
CA GLN A 209 -32.56 -14.83 2.72
C GLN A 209 -32.38 -14.34 1.28
N GLY A 210 -31.70 -13.20 1.07
CA GLY A 210 -31.44 -12.62 -0.23
C GLY A 210 -32.51 -11.66 -0.72
N LYS A 211 -33.52 -11.33 0.10
CA LYS A 211 -34.54 -10.33 -0.24
C LYS A 211 -33.94 -8.93 -0.19
N LEU A 212 -34.26 -8.09 -1.17
CA LEU A 212 -33.88 -6.69 -1.19
C LEU A 212 -34.55 -5.94 -0.02
N THR A 213 -33.77 -5.21 0.78
CA THR A 213 -34.28 -4.44 1.93
C THR A 213 -33.99 -2.95 1.80
N ALA A 214 -32.87 -2.57 1.17
CA ALA A 214 -32.58 -1.19 0.87
C ALA A 214 -31.71 -1.03 -0.39
N VAL A 215 -31.83 0.14 -1.02
CA VAL A 215 -30.88 0.63 -2.01
C VAL A 215 -30.43 2.03 -1.63
N LEU A 216 -29.12 2.25 -1.61
CA LEU A 216 -28.53 3.58 -1.58
C LEU A 216 -27.97 3.85 -2.97
N PHE A 217 -28.45 4.89 -3.64
CA PHE A 217 -28.03 5.22 -5.01
C PHE A 217 -27.64 6.69 -5.13
N GLY A 218 -26.80 7.01 -6.11
CA GLY A 218 -26.33 8.37 -6.33
C GLY A 218 -26.47 8.87 -7.75
N TYR A 219 -26.43 10.20 -7.88
CA TYR A 219 -26.38 10.88 -9.18
C TYR A 219 -25.76 12.28 -9.03
N ALA A 220 -24.89 12.68 -9.95
CA ALA A 220 -24.17 13.95 -9.89
C ALA A 220 -24.94 15.08 -10.59
N CYS A 221 -26.02 15.56 -9.96
CA CYS A 221 -26.86 16.63 -10.52
C CYS A 221 -27.58 17.44 -9.43
N HIS A 222 -27.68 18.77 -9.58
CA HIS A 222 -28.49 19.61 -8.70
C HIS A 222 -29.97 19.23 -8.74
N ASN A 223 -30.62 19.10 -7.57
CA ASN A 223 -32.09 18.94 -7.46
C ASN A 223 -32.82 20.28 -7.66
N THR A 224 -32.80 20.74 -8.91
CA THR A 224 -33.29 22.05 -9.33
C THR A 224 -34.19 21.97 -10.57
N THR A 225 -34.98 20.91 -10.70
CA THR A 225 -35.93 20.82 -11.81
C THR A 225 -37.07 21.82 -11.63
N CYS A 226 -37.61 21.92 -10.41
CA CYS A 226 -38.70 22.83 -10.08
C CYS A 226 -38.21 24.17 -9.52
N GLY A 227 -39.03 25.21 -9.68
CA GLY A 227 -38.80 26.55 -9.11
C GLY A 227 -40.05 27.23 -8.56
N ASP A 228 -41.17 26.51 -8.49
CA ASP A 228 -42.44 26.92 -7.89
C ASP A 228 -42.35 26.90 -6.35
N TYR A 229 -43.37 27.36 -5.64
CA TYR A 229 -43.38 27.46 -4.17
C TYR A 229 -43.93 26.21 -3.48
N MET A 230 -43.80 25.04 -4.11
CA MET A 230 -44.29 23.76 -3.58
C MET A 230 -43.18 22.94 -2.94
N ILE A 231 -43.43 22.38 -1.76
CA ILE A 231 -42.47 21.51 -1.07
C ILE A 231 -42.42 20.13 -1.74
N ARG A 232 -41.19 19.66 -2.06
CA ARG A 232 -40.90 18.34 -2.66
C ARG A 232 -39.39 18.02 -2.66
N GLY A 233 -39.04 16.74 -2.79
CA GLY A 233 -37.64 16.28 -2.91
C GLY A 233 -37.02 16.48 -4.31
N ASP A 234 -37.68 17.23 -5.22
CA ASP A 234 -37.34 17.33 -6.65
C ASP A 234 -37.22 15.92 -7.31
N TYR A 235 -36.40 15.77 -8.35
CA TYR A 235 -36.29 14.51 -9.08
C TYR A 235 -35.77 13.37 -8.18
N ALA A 236 -34.93 13.66 -7.19
CA ALA A 236 -34.41 12.66 -6.26
C ALA A 236 -35.50 12.11 -5.34
N GLY A 237 -36.41 12.96 -4.87
CA GLY A 237 -37.59 12.53 -4.10
C GLY A 237 -38.49 11.62 -4.92
N TYR A 238 -38.81 12.02 -6.16
CA TYR A 238 -39.61 11.19 -7.06
C TYR A 238 -38.90 9.88 -7.46
N ALA A 239 -37.58 9.88 -7.64
CA ALA A 239 -36.82 8.67 -7.93
C ALA A 239 -36.92 7.65 -6.79
N GLN A 240 -36.78 8.11 -5.53
CA GLN A 240 -36.98 7.26 -4.36
C GLN A 240 -38.41 6.71 -4.33
N GLN A 241 -39.42 7.58 -4.50
CA GLN A 241 -40.83 7.18 -4.49
C GLN A 241 -41.15 6.13 -5.55
N TYR A 242 -40.79 6.37 -6.83
CA TYR A 242 -41.09 5.42 -7.91
C TYR A 242 -40.38 4.08 -7.74
N PHE A 243 -39.17 4.08 -7.18
CA PHE A 243 -38.47 2.85 -6.87
C PHE A 243 -39.18 2.08 -5.75
N GLU A 244 -39.59 2.76 -4.67
CA GLU A 244 -40.31 2.14 -3.54
C GLU A 244 -41.71 1.63 -3.93
N GLU A 245 -42.40 2.32 -4.85
CA GLU A 245 -43.69 1.88 -5.41
C GLU A 245 -43.56 0.57 -6.20
N THR A 246 -42.46 0.40 -6.94
CA THR A 246 -42.19 -0.80 -7.74
C THR A 246 -41.52 -1.92 -6.94
N HIS A 247 -40.96 -1.60 -5.78
CA HIS A 247 -40.30 -2.56 -4.88
C HIS A 247 -40.87 -2.47 -3.44
N PRO A 248 -42.09 -2.98 -3.20
CA PRO A 248 -42.75 -2.86 -1.91
C PRO A 248 -41.90 -3.42 -0.74
N GLY A 249 -41.74 -2.60 0.30
CA GLY A 249 -40.97 -2.95 1.50
C GLY A 249 -39.47 -2.69 1.42
N VAL A 250 -38.98 -2.16 0.30
CA VAL A 250 -37.60 -1.68 0.16
C VAL A 250 -37.53 -0.20 0.55
N THR A 251 -36.45 0.21 1.21
CA THR A 251 -36.15 1.64 1.44
C THR A 251 -35.13 2.13 0.40
N ALA A 252 -35.50 3.12 -0.39
CA ALA A 252 -34.65 3.75 -1.39
C ALA A 252 -34.06 5.06 -0.86
N MET A 253 -32.75 5.24 -0.93
CA MET A 253 -32.03 6.38 -0.38
C MET A 253 -31.20 7.05 -1.47
N PHE A 254 -31.32 8.37 -1.61
CA PHE A 254 -30.55 9.15 -2.58
C PHE A 254 -29.35 9.86 -1.96
N MET A 255 -28.19 9.76 -2.62
CA MET A 255 -26.97 10.46 -2.24
C MET A 255 -26.44 11.30 -3.41
N THR A 256 -26.33 12.61 -3.22
CA THR A 256 -25.90 13.52 -4.29
C THR A 256 -24.41 13.33 -4.62
N GLY A 257 -24.11 13.13 -5.90
CA GLY A 257 -22.74 13.10 -6.42
C GLY A 257 -22.08 14.48 -6.50
N CYS A 258 -20.90 14.58 -7.10
CA CYS A 258 -20.24 15.87 -7.37
C CYS A 258 -20.93 16.61 -8.54
N GLY A 259 -22.09 17.21 -8.27
CA GLY A 259 -22.99 17.80 -9.26
C GLY A 259 -23.07 19.33 -9.24
N ALA A 260 -22.07 20.03 -8.66
CA ALA A 260 -22.19 21.47 -8.43
C ALA A 260 -22.34 22.31 -9.70
N ASP A 261 -21.67 21.87 -10.77
CA ASP A 261 -21.73 22.47 -12.10
C ASP A 261 -22.71 21.73 -13.04
N GLN A 262 -23.64 20.94 -12.49
CA GLN A 262 -24.57 20.09 -13.23
C GLN A 262 -26.03 20.44 -12.89
N ASN A 263 -26.86 20.70 -13.89
CA ASN A 263 -28.31 20.89 -13.74
C ASN A 263 -29.08 19.81 -14.53
N PRO A 264 -30.34 19.53 -14.16
CA PRO A 264 -31.21 18.67 -14.94
C PRO A 264 -31.72 19.45 -16.16
N TYR A 265 -31.71 18.81 -17.33
CA TYR A 265 -32.29 19.40 -18.55
C TYR A 265 -33.14 18.40 -19.34
N PRO A 266 -34.27 18.84 -19.91
CA PRO A 266 -34.93 20.14 -19.69
C PRO A 266 -35.45 20.29 -18.25
N ARG A 267 -35.83 21.51 -17.82
CA ARG A 267 -36.34 21.76 -16.46
C ARG A 267 -37.40 22.86 -16.43
N ARG A 268 -37.90 23.19 -15.23
CA ARG A 268 -38.88 24.24 -14.84
C ARG A 268 -40.34 23.80 -14.66
N THR A 269 -40.71 22.56 -14.97
CA THR A 269 -42.07 22.05 -14.69
C THR A 269 -42.05 20.84 -13.77
N GLU A 270 -43.18 20.57 -13.13
CA GLU A 270 -43.35 19.38 -12.30
C GLU A 270 -43.34 18.09 -13.14
N GLU A 271 -43.89 18.09 -14.37
CA GLU A 271 -43.86 16.89 -15.22
C GLU A 271 -42.42 16.48 -15.55
N LEU A 272 -41.55 17.45 -15.85
CA LEU A 272 -40.13 17.19 -16.09
C LEU A 272 -39.43 16.65 -14.83
N CYS A 273 -39.80 17.16 -13.66
CA CYS A 273 -39.27 16.68 -12.38
C CYS A 273 -39.63 15.21 -12.14
N LYS A 274 -40.89 14.85 -12.39
CA LYS A 274 -41.38 13.46 -12.35
C LYS A 274 -40.69 12.59 -13.40
N TYR A 275 -40.49 13.09 -14.63
CA TYR A 275 -39.80 12.36 -15.70
C TYR A 275 -38.34 12.04 -15.34
N HIS A 276 -37.60 13.00 -14.80
CA HIS A 276 -36.22 12.79 -14.34
C HIS A 276 -36.16 11.80 -13.17
N GLY A 277 -37.11 11.91 -12.23
CA GLY A 277 -37.24 10.96 -11.13
C GLY A 277 -37.47 9.53 -11.63
N ARG A 278 -38.38 9.35 -12.59
CA ARG A 278 -38.64 8.05 -13.21
C ARG A 278 -37.42 7.52 -13.94
N SER A 279 -36.73 8.37 -14.70
CA SER A 279 -35.51 8.02 -15.44
C SER A 279 -34.40 7.54 -14.51
N LEU A 280 -34.25 8.18 -13.34
CA LEU A 280 -33.27 7.76 -12.35
C LEU A 280 -33.67 6.46 -11.65
N ALA A 281 -34.95 6.27 -11.29
CA ALA A 281 -35.45 5.02 -10.73
C ALA A 281 -35.21 3.83 -11.67
N VAL A 282 -35.51 3.99 -12.97
CA VAL A 282 -35.24 2.98 -14.00
C VAL A 282 -33.74 2.68 -14.13
N ALA A 283 -32.88 3.70 -13.97
CA ALA A 283 -31.43 3.47 -13.96
C ALA A 283 -30.97 2.67 -12.73
N VAL A 284 -31.62 2.85 -11.57
CA VAL A 284 -31.38 2.02 -10.38
C VAL A 284 -31.81 0.58 -10.64
N ASP A 285 -32.99 0.35 -11.22
CA ASP A 285 -33.44 -0.98 -11.63
C ASP A 285 -32.44 -1.64 -12.59
N ALA A 286 -32.01 -0.91 -13.62
CA ALA A 286 -31.01 -1.39 -14.56
C ALA A 286 -29.69 -1.76 -13.87
N ALA A 287 -29.28 -1.02 -12.83
CA ALA A 287 -28.09 -1.36 -12.05
C ALA A 287 -28.25 -2.70 -11.33
N LEU A 288 -29.44 -2.99 -10.78
CA LEU A 288 -29.71 -4.24 -10.04
C LEU A 288 -29.57 -5.50 -10.88
N GLU A 289 -29.76 -5.38 -12.21
CA GLU A 289 -29.59 -6.43 -13.21
C GLU A 289 -28.14 -6.61 -13.70
N THR A 290 -27.22 -5.71 -13.33
CA THR A 290 -25.80 -5.85 -13.68
C THR A 290 -25.09 -6.89 -12.81
N VAL A 291 -23.92 -7.36 -13.25
CA VAL A 291 -23.07 -8.26 -12.47
C VAL A 291 -22.65 -7.56 -11.16
N PRO A 292 -23.11 -8.04 -9.99
CA PRO A 292 -22.80 -7.38 -8.74
C PRO A 292 -21.33 -7.54 -8.37
N LYS A 293 -20.75 -6.51 -7.74
CA LYS A 293 -19.50 -6.61 -7.00
C LYS A 293 -19.80 -6.84 -5.52
N PRO A 294 -19.66 -8.08 -4.98
CA PRO A 294 -19.89 -8.32 -3.56
C PRO A 294 -18.89 -7.54 -2.72
N LEU A 295 -19.36 -6.91 -1.64
CA LEU A 295 -18.48 -6.24 -0.69
C LEU A 295 -18.08 -7.24 0.40
N ARG A 296 -16.79 -7.54 0.53
CA ARG A 296 -16.29 -8.56 1.48
C ARG A 296 -15.72 -7.97 2.75
N GLY A 297 -15.33 -6.70 2.70
CA GLY A 297 -14.75 -6.00 3.83
C GLY A 297 -13.26 -6.30 4.02
N PRO A 298 -12.69 -5.92 5.18
CA PRO A 298 -13.41 -5.36 6.32
C PRO A 298 -13.76 -3.87 6.13
N LEU A 299 -14.60 -3.31 6.99
CA LEU A 299 -14.95 -1.88 6.95
C LEU A 299 -13.88 -1.04 7.65
N THR A 300 -13.43 0.03 7.02
CA THR A 300 -12.59 1.07 7.65
C THR A 300 -13.11 2.45 7.31
N THR A 301 -13.10 3.36 8.28
CA THR A 301 -13.60 4.73 8.11
C THR A 301 -12.57 5.75 8.58
N ALA A 302 -12.42 6.85 7.84
CA ALA A 302 -11.58 7.99 8.18
C ALA A 302 -12.32 9.31 7.95
N PHE A 303 -12.03 10.32 8.77
CA PHE A 303 -12.58 11.67 8.65
C PHE A 303 -11.46 12.69 8.88
N ALA A 304 -11.48 13.80 8.16
CA ALA A 304 -10.55 14.92 8.37
C ALA A 304 -11.20 16.25 7.97
N ASP A 305 -10.82 17.33 8.64
CA ASP A 305 -11.08 18.70 8.17
C ASP A 305 -9.87 19.19 7.36
N VAL A 306 -10.08 19.50 6.09
CA VAL A 306 -9.07 20.08 5.19
C VAL A 306 -9.14 21.60 5.30
N THR A 307 -8.07 22.24 5.76
CA THR A 307 -7.98 23.70 5.76
C THR A 307 -7.88 24.23 4.32
N LEU A 308 -8.91 24.95 3.88
CA LEU A 308 -8.95 25.66 2.60
C LEU A 308 -8.62 27.14 2.84
N ASP A 309 -7.76 27.70 2.00
CA ASP A 309 -7.37 29.11 2.09
C ASP A 309 -8.22 29.96 1.13
N PHE A 310 -8.72 31.09 1.60
CA PHE A 310 -9.34 32.10 0.74
C PHE A 310 -8.27 32.94 0.01
N ALA A 311 -8.61 33.44 -1.17
CA ALA A 311 -7.81 34.42 -1.87
C ALA A 311 -7.70 35.73 -1.04
N PRO A 312 -6.64 36.54 -1.24
CA PRO A 312 -6.51 37.82 -0.57
C PRO A 312 -7.76 38.68 -0.73
N LEU A 313 -8.23 39.23 0.39
CA LEU A 313 -9.44 40.06 0.44
C LEU A 313 -9.10 41.52 0.16
N PRO A 314 -10.04 42.33 -0.38
CA PRO A 314 -9.86 43.76 -0.50
C PRO A 314 -9.55 44.41 0.87
N PRO A 315 -8.69 45.44 0.91
CA PRO A 315 -8.44 46.19 2.14
C PRO A 315 -9.74 46.81 2.66
N ARG A 316 -9.78 47.07 3.97
CA ARG A 316 -10.98 47.61 4.66
C ARG A 316 -11.55 48.86 3.97
N GLU A 317 -10.70 49.79 3.56
CA GLU A 317 -11.10 51.03 2.88
C GLU A 317 -11.84 50.77 1.55
N GLU A 318 -11.44 49.72 0.83
CA GLU A 318 -12.11 49.31 -0.40
C GLU A 318 -13.45 48.64 -0.10
N LEU A 319 -13.52 47.80 0.93
CA LEU A 319 -14.77 47.21 1.40
C LEU A 319 -15.77 48.29 1.83
N GLU A 320 -15.33 49.33 2.53
CA GLU A 320 -16.18 50.47 2.92
C GLU A 320 -16.73 51.21 1.70
N LYS A 321 -15.92 51.43 0.67
CA LYS A 321 -16.37 52.02 -0.61
C LYS A 321 -17.40 51.15 -1.33
N ILE A 322 -17.16 49.83 -1.41
CA ILE A 322 -18.09 48.88 -2.06
C ILE A 322 -19.41 48.83 -1.26
N ALA A 323 -19.34 48.76 0.06
CA ALA A 323 -20.50 48.73 0.96
C ALA A 323 -21.37 49.99 0.81
N ALA A 324 -20.75 51.16 0.64
CA ALA A 324 -21.44 52.44 0.44
C ALA A 324 -22.25 52.51 -0.87
N THR A 325 -21.95 51.66 -1.87
CA THR A 325 -22.73 51.63 -3.11
C THR A 325 -24.15 51.11 -2.91
N GLY A 326 -24.40 50.30 -1.88
CA GLY A 326 -25.68 49.63 -1.63
C GLY A 326 -26.16 48.68 -2.74
N LYS A 327 -25.36 48.47 -3.80
CA LYS A 327 -25.76 47.68 -4.98
C LYS A 327 -25.70 46.18 -4.68
N ARG A 328 -26.81 45.46 -4.84
CA ARG A 328 -26.84 44.00 -4.76
C ARG A 328 -26.13 43.36 -5.97
N PRO A 329 -25.34 42.28 -5.80
CA PRO A 329 -25.01 41.63 -4.52
C PRO A 329 -23.75 42.20 -3.83
N ASN A 330 -22.91 42.97 -4.54
CA ASN A 330 -21.56 43.36 -4.09
C ASN A 330 -21.56 44.24 -2.81
N GLY A 331 -22.43 45.25 -2.75
CA GLY A 331 -22.52 46.15 -1.60
C GLY A 331 -22.93 45.42 -0.32
N GLU A 332 -23.92 44.54 -0.39
CA GLU A 332 -24.36 43.76 0.77
C GLU A 332 -23.31 42.73 1.22
N HIS A 333 -22.56 42.14 0.28
CA HIS A 333 -21.46 41.24 0.62
C HIS A 333 -20.35 41.98 1.37
N ALA A 334 -19.97 43.17 0.90
CA ALA A 334 -19.02 44.02 1.60
C ALA A 334 -19.51 44.44 2.99
N GLN A 335 -20.80 44.78 3.13
CA GLN A 335 -21.40 45.06 4.44
C GLN A 335 -21.33 43.86 5.40
N ARG A 336 -21.60 42.64 4.92
CA ARG A 336 -21.47 41.42 5.74
C ARG A 336 -20.02 41.17 6.18
N MET A 337 -19.04 41.40 5.31
CA MET A 337 -17.62 41.27 5.66
C MET A 337 -17.16 42.33 6.68
N LEU A 338 -17.60 43.58 6.52
CA LEU A 338 -17.32 44.65 7.49
C LEU A 338 -17.99 44.38 8.84
N LYS A 339 -19.21 43.83 8.84
CA LYS A 339 -19.89 43.37 10.05
C LYS A 339 -19.09 42.25 10.73
N GLN A 340 -18.62 41.26 9.97
CA GLN A 340 -17.76 40.20 10.52
C GLN A 340 -16.47 40.78 11.12
N LEU A 341 -15.82 41.72 10.42
CA LEU A 341 -14.62 42.39 10.93
C LEU A 341 -14.88 43.13 12.24
N LYS A 342 -16.04 43.80 12.36
CA LYS A 342 -16.46 44.50 13.57
C LYS A 342 -16.74 43.53 14.73
N ASP A 343 -17.48 42.46 14.46
CA ASP A 343 -17.98 41.54 15.50
C ASP A 343 -16.89 40.55 15.98
N GLU A 344 -16.05 40.07 15.07
CA GLU A 344 -15.03 39.04 15.34
C GLU A 344 -13.59 39.58 15.36
N GLY A 345 -13.37 40.86 15.05
CA GLY A 345 -12.05 41.48 14.96
C GLY A 345 -11.23 41.09 13.73
N LYS A 346 -11.72 40.16 12.90
CA LYS A 346 -11.08 39.70 11.66
C LYS A 346 -12.11 39.14 10.69
N ILE A 347 -11.79 39.18 9.39
CA ILE A 347 -12.49 38.39 8.37
C ILE A 347 -11.82 37.03 8.30
N ARG A 348 -12.60 35.95 8.18
CA ARG A 348 -12.05 34.59 8.05
C ARG A 348 -11.15 34.50 6.82
N SER A 349 -9.96 33.91 6.97
CA SER A 349 -9.01 33.68 5.87
C SER A 349 -8.93 32.22 5.45
N THR A 350 -9.54 31.31 6.22
CA THR A 350 -9.58 29.88 5.93
C THR A 350 -10.95 29.27 6.23
N TYR A 351 -11.19 28.06 5.70
CA TYR A 351 -12.38 27.26 5.96
C TYR A 351 -12.02 25.78 6.23
N PRO A 352 -12.52 25.14 7.30
CA PRO A 352 -12.34 23.71 7.53
C PRO A 352 -13.35 22.91 6.68
N CYS A 353 -12.88 22.30 5.60
CA CYS A 353 -13.70 21.49 4.69
C CYS A 353 -13.65 20.01 5.09
N PRO A 354 -14.74 19.44 5.65
CA PRO A 354 -14.73 18.04 6.04
C PRO A 354 -14.71 17.11 4.82
N VAL A 355 -13.87 16.08 4.93
CA VAL A 355 -13.80 14.96 3.99
C VAL A 355 -13.85 13.64 4.77
N GLN A 356 -14.46 12.63 4.17
CA GLN A 356 -14.64 11.32 4.78
C GLN A 356 -14.37 10.21 3.76
N VAL A 357 -13.73 9.14 4.21
CA VAL A 357 -13.48 7.94 3.39
C VAL A 357 -13.97 6.72 4.14
N ALA A 358 -14.85 5.93 3.51
CA ALA A 358 -15.25 4.61 3.98
C ALA A 358 -14.79 3.55 2.97
N ARG A 359 -14.08 2.53 3.43
CA ARG A 359 -13.60 1.43 2.57
C ARG A 359 -14.20 0.11 3.00
N PHE A 360 -14.71 -0.62 2.03
CA PHE A 360 -15.19 -1.99 2.15
C PHE A 360 -14.09 -2.90 1.60
N GLY A 361 -13.03 -3.08 2.39
CA GLY A 361 -11.83 -3.82 2.02
C GLY A 361 -11.17 -3.29 0.75
N ASN A 362 -11.12 -4.16 -0.27
CA ASN A 362 -10.59 -3.88 -1.60
C ASN A 362 -11.69 -3.80 -2.67
N ASP A 363 -12.97 -3.81 -2.27
CA ASP A 363 -14.08 -3.89 -3.22
C ASP A 363 -14.66 -2.51 -3.55
N LEU A 364 -14.81 -1.63 -2.55
CA LEU A 364 -15.36 -0.28 -2.71
C LEU A 364 -14.66 0.74 -1.79
N THR A 365 -14.36 1.91 -2.35
CA THR A 365 -14.01 3.13 -1.62
C THR A 365 -15.09 4.18 -1.85
N LEU A 366 -15.83 4.52 -0.80
CA LEU A 366 -16.78 5.63 -0.76
C LEU A 366 -16.06 6.88 -0.22
N VAL A 367 -16.07 7.95 -0.99
CA VAL A 367 -15.52 9.25 -0.63
C VAL A 367 -16.66 10.25 -0.50
N ALA A 368 -16.74 10.92 0.64
CA ALA A 368 -17.70 11.98 0.93
C ALA A 368 -16.96 13.32 1.09
N ILE A 369 -17.38 14.31 0.31
CA ILE A 369 -16.76 15.64 0.24
C ILE A 369 -17.79 16.72 0.60
N ALA A 370 -17.40 17.67 1.43
CA ALA A 370 -18.20 18.82 1.78
C ALA A 370 -18.36 19.85 0.64
N GLY A 371 -19.35 20.71 0.81
CA GLY A 371 -19.71 21.75 -0.15
C GLY A 371 -20.48 21.22 -1.36
N GLU A 372 -20.92 22.14 -2.19
CA GLU A 372 -21.38 21.84 -3.54
C GLU A 372 -20.12 21.55 -4.38
N THR A 373 -19.70 20.29 -4.40
CA THR A 373 -18.45 19.85 -5.03
C THR A 373 -18.60 19.70 -6.56
N GLY A 374 -17.70 20.32 -7.32
CA GLY A 374 -17.67 20.22 -8.79
C GLY A 374 -17.28 18.83 -9.31
N VAL A 375 -17.71 18.50 -10.53
CA VAL A 375 -17.58 17.15 -11.13
C VAL A 375 -16.12 16.67 -11.26
N ASP A 376 -15.15 17.58 -11.43
CA ASP A 376 -13.75 17.22 -11.63
C ASP A 376 -13.18 16.40 -10.46
N PHE A 377 -13.65 16.64 -9.22
CA PHE A 377 -13.22 15.85 -8.06
C PHE A 377 -13.59 14.37 -8.21
N SER A 378 -14.81 14.07 -8.66
CA SER A 378 -15.26 12.68 -8.90
C SER A 378 -14.38 12.03 -9.96
N LEU A 379 -14.23 12.70 -11.12
CA LEU A 379 -13.46 12.17 -12.25
C LEU A 379 -11.99 11.93 -11.89
N ARG A 380 -11.38 12.88 -11.16
CA ARG A 380 -9.98 12.80 -10.72
C ARG A 380 -9.77 11.68 -9.70
N LEU A 381 -10.60 11.58 -8.67
CA LEU A 381 -10.46 10.57 -7.61
C LEU A 381 -10.72 9.17 -8.14
N LYS A 382 -11.70 8.98 -9.04
CA LYS A 382 -11.93 7.69 -9.74
C LYS A 382 -10.68 7.23 -10.52
N ARG A 383 -9.91 8.16 -11.10
CA ARG A 383 -8.65 7.86 -11.79
C ARG A 383 -7.50 7.57 -10.82
N GLU A 384 -7.36 8.36 -9.74
CA GLU A 384 -6.18 8.31 -8.86
C GLU A 384 -6.25 7.25 -7.76
N LEU A 385 -7.46 6.79 -7.38
CA LEU A 385 -7.68 5.69 -6.43
C LEU A 385 -7.76 4.31 -7.10
N ALA A 386 -7.21 4.15 -8.31
CA ALA A 386 -7.33 2.96 -9.15
C ALA A 386 -7.12 1.64 -8.37
N GLY A 387 -7.97 0.65 -8.66
CA GLY A 387 -8.03 -0.65 -7.97
C GLY A 387 -9.47 -1.02 -7.58
N PRO A 388 -9.92 -0.68 -6.35
CA PRO A 388 -11.31 -0.88 -5.93
C PRO A 388 -12.30 -0.04 -6.77
N ALA A 389 -13.60 -0.37 -6.70
CA ALA A 389 -14.62 0.56 -7.17
C ALA A 389 -14.59 1.85 -6.34
N VAL A 390 -14.87 3.00 -6.96
CA VAL A 390 -14.82 4.32 -6.30
C VAL A 390 -16.15 5.03 -6.49
N TRP A 391 -16.80 5.38 -5.38
CA TRP A 391 -17.98 6.25 -5.36
C TRP A 391 -17.58 7.56 -4.68
N VAL A 392 -17.72 8.69 -5.39
CA VAL A 392 -17.49 10.03 -4.85
C VAL A 392 -18.82 10.78 -4.72
N ALA A 393 -19.13 11.26 -3.53
CA ALA A 393 -20.31 12.05 -3.21
C ALA A 393 -19.90 13.46 -2.76
N GLY A 394 -20.60 14.47 -3.28
CA GLY A 394 -20.52 15.85 -2.79
C GLY A 394 -21.59 16.10 -1.73
N TYR A 395 -21.76 17.35 -1.29
CA TYR A 395 -22.85 17.74 -0.38
C TYR A 395 -22.86 16.96 0.95
N CYS A 396 -21.68 16.49 1.39
CA CYS A 396 -21.55 15.62 2.55
C CYS A 396 -21.02 16.36 3.78
N ASN A 397 -21.62 16.09 4.95
CA ASN A 397 -21.20 16.54 6.29
C ASN A 397 -21.21 18.06 6.55
N ASP A 398 -21.00 18.88 5.53
CA ASP A 398 -21.17 20.33 5.54
C ASP A 398 -21.44 20.82 4.11
N VAL A 399 -22.38 21.76 3.93
CA VAL A 399 -22.65 22.41 2.63
C VAL A 399 -22.56 23.93 2.79
N PHE A 400 -21.31 24.40 2.83
CA PHE A 400 -20.94 25.79 3.07
C PHE A 400 -21.06 26.71 1.85
N GLY A 401 -21.22 26.12 0.66
CA GLY A 401 -21.22 26.77 -0.64
C GLY A 401 -20.48 25.93 -1.66
N TYR A 402 -20.09 26.53 -2.78
CA TYR A 402 -19.36 25.84 -3.84
C TYR A 402 -17.94 25.46 -3.43
N LEU A 403 -17.55 24.23 -3.74
CA LEU A 403 -16.17 23.76 -3.72
C LEU A 403 -15.70 23.59 -5.17
N PRO A 404 -15.09 24.63 -5.77
CA PRO A 404 -14.65 24.59 -7.17
C PRO A 404 -13.41 23.72 -7.32
N SER A 405 -13.28 23.07 -8.48
CA SER A 405 -12.02 22.51 -8.93
C SER A 405 -11.06 23.63 -9.39
N LEU A 406 -9.79 23.31 -9.59
CA LEU A 406 -8.83 24.28 -10.14
C LEU A 406 -9.27 24.79 -11.52
N ARG A 407 -9.82 23.90 -12.35
CA ARG A 407 -10.41 24.26 -13.65
C ARG A 407 -11.52 25.30 -13.48
N VAL A 408 -12.53 25.00 -12.67
CA VAL A 408 -13.68 25.89 -12.44
C VAL A 408 -13.22 27.22 -11.84
N LEU A 409 -12.28 27.20 -10.90
CA LEU A 409 -11.74 28.40 -10.27
C LEU A 409 -11.09 29.33 -11.31
N ARG A 410 -10.27 28.79 -12.21
CA ARG A 410 -9.59 29.55 -13.29
C ARG A 410 -10.55 30.05 -14.37
N GLU A 411 -11.59 29.29 -14.66
CA GLU A 411 -12.65 29.69 -15.59
C GLU A 411 -13.49 30.87 -15.05
N GLY A 412 -13.58 31.04 -13.73
CA GLY A 412 -14.41 32.07 -13.12
C GLY A 412 -15.92 31.74 -13.16
N GLY A 413 -16.77 32.77 -13.07
CA GLY A 413 -18.22 32.62 -13.08
C GLY A 413 -18.84 32.25 -11.72
N TYR A 414 -20.01 31.61 -11.74
CA TYR A 414 -20.85 31.46 -10.55
C TYR A 414 -20.22 30.55 -9.47
N GLU A 415 -19.86 29.32 -9.81
CA GLU A 415 -19.30 28.33 -8.88
C GLU A 415 -17.90 28.71 -8.36
N ALA A 416 -17.14 29.47 -9.16
CA ALA A 416 -15.76 29.87 -8.85
C ALA A 416 -15.67 30.98 -7.78
N GLY A 417 -16.72 31.79 -7.63
CA GLY A 417 -16.72 32.91 -6.69
C GLY A 417 -17.97 33.80 -6.77
N GLY A 418 -18.66 33.87 -7.92
CA GLY A 418 -19.86 34.70 -8.07
C GLY A 418 -21.00 34.35 -7.09
N ALA A 419 -21.13 33.06 -6.73
CA ALA A 419 -22.10 32.61 -5.73
C ALA A 419 -21.79 33.11 -4.31
N MET A 420 -20.53 33.38 -3.99
CA MET A 420 -20.09 33.77 -2.65
C MET A 420 -20.56 35.19 -2.29
N LEU A 421 -20.76 36.05 -3.30
CA LEU A 421 -21.37 37.38 -3.16
C LEU A 421 -22.77 37.33 -2.54
N TRP A 422 -23.47 36.20 -2.67
CA TRP A 422 -24.78 36.01 -2.09
C TRP A 422 -24.72 35.41 -0.68
N GLY A 423 -23.55 34.95 -0.21
CA GLY A 423 -23.40 34.20 1.03
C GLY A 423 -22.54 34.87 2.10
N SER A 424 -22.07 34.03 3.02
CA SER A 424 -21.23 34.40 4.18
C SER A 424 -19.74 34.13 3.96
N LEU A 425 -19.35 33.51 2.83
CA LEU A 425 -17.94 33.31 2.50
C LEU A 425 -17.34 34.64 2.00
N PRO A 426 -16.11 34.98 2.39
CA PRO A 426 -15.54 36.30 2.13
C PRO A 426 -15.06 36.48 0.68
N GLY A 427 -14.81 35.39 -0.05
CA GLY A 427 -14.30 35.45 -1.41
C GLY A 427 -13.90 34.06 -1.91
N PRO A 428 -13.38 33.95 -3.15
CA PRO A 428 -12.96 32.68 -3.75
C PRO A 428 -11.84 32.01 -2.95
N PHE A 429 -11.69 30.69 -3.11
CA PHE A 429 -10.54 29.96 -2.57
C PHE A 429 -9.28 30.21 -3.41
N THR A 430 -8.11 29.91 -2.85
CA THR A 430 -6.85 29.87 -3.62
C THR A 430 -6.81 28.67 -4.57
N GLU A 431 -5.90 28.70 -5.55
CA GLU A 431 -5.68 27.60 -6.50
C GLU A 431 -5.27 26.26 -5.84
N THR A 432 -4.87 26.28 -4.56
CA THR A 432 -4.50 25.06 -3.82
C THR A 432 -5.70 24.22 -3.38
N VAL A 433 -6.93 24.73 -3.52
CA VAL A 433 -8.17 24.12 -3.01
C VAL A 433 -8.34 22.65 -3.42
N GLU A 434 -8.19 22.35 -4.71
CA GLU A 434 -8.40 21.00 -5.23
C GLU A 434 -7.33 20.03 -4.73
N GLU A 435 -6.05 20.43 -4.79
CA GLU A 435 -4.93 19.58 -4.38
C GLU A 435 -4.92 19.29 -2.88
N ARG A 436 -5.31 20.26 -2.04
CA ARG A 436 -5.42 20.06 -0.59
C ARG A 436 -6.48 19.00 -0.26
N VAL A 437 -7.63 19.06 -0.92
CA VAL A 437 -8.73 18.10 -0.72
C VAL A 437 -8.34 16.72 -1.25
N VAL A 438 -7.89 16.63 -2.51
CA VAL A 438 -7.54 15.35 -3.14
C VAL A 438 -6.37 14.67 -2.42
N SER A 439 -5.29 15.39 -2.12
CA SER A 439 -4.13 14.80 -1.44
C SER A 439 -4.46 14.28 -0.03
N THR A 440 -5.39 14.93 0.68
CA THR A 440 -5.87 14.44 1.98
C THR A 440 -6.71 13.17 1.81
N ILE A 441 -7.64 13.15 0.85
CA ILE A 441 -8.45 11.96 0.54
C ILE A 441 -7.56 10.78 0.15
N LEU A 442 -6.56 10.99 -0.72
CA LEU A 442 -5.62 9.94 -1.11
C LEU A 442 -4.83 9.41 0.10
N LYS A 443 -4.44 10.26 1.04
CA LYS A 443 -3.78 9.83 2.29
C LYS A 443 -4.72 8.98 3.14
N MET A 444 -5.98 9.40 3.29
CA MET A 444 -7.00 8.68 4.06
C MET A 444 -7.40 7.35 3.42
N ALA A 445 -7.39 7.27 2.09
CA ALA A 445 -7.77 6.08 1.34
C ALA A 445 -6.66 5.03 1.24
N ARG A 446 -5.39 5.41 1.44
CA ARG A 446 -4.25 4.47 1.42
C ARG A 446 -4.48 3.33 2.40
N LYS A 447 -4.20 2.09 1.95
CA LYS A 447 -4.05 0.96 2.87
C LYS A 447 -2.96 1.31 3.87
N PRO A 448 -3.15 1.09 5.18
CA PRO A 448 -2.01 0.91 6.06
C PRO A 448 -1.16 -0.20 5.44
N ILE A 449 0.08 0.08 5.07
CA ILE A 449 1.01 -0.98 4.70
C ILE A 449 1.13 -1.85 5.95
N GLN A 450 0.69 -3.10 5.90
CA GLN A 450 0.77 -3.97 7.06
C GLN A 450 2.24 -4.20 7.41
N SER A 451 2.60 -3.93 8.66
CA SER A 451 3.90 -4.28 9.22
C SER A 451 3.93 -5.80 9.48
N VAL A 452 4.31 -6.55 8.46
CA VAL A 452 4.71 -7.96 8.54
C VAL A 452 6.23 -8.03 8.36
N PRO A 453 6.98 -8.77 9.20
CA PRO A 453 6.56 -9.59 10.35
C PRO A 453 6.14 -8.83 11.61
N THR A 454 5.54 -9.56 12.56
CA THR A 454 5.53 -9.17 13.99
C THR A 454 6.70 -9.83 14.70
N ALA A 455 7.53 -9.06 15.40
CA ALA A 455 8.70 -9.57 16.12
C ALA A 455 8.45 -9.61 17.64
N VAL A 456 9.12 -10.55 18.32
CA VAL A 456 9.20 -10.62 19.78
C VAL A 456 10.62 -10.97 20.19
N ASP A 457 11.13 -10.28 21.20
CA ASP A 457 12.43 -10.56 21.81
C ASP A 457 12.18 -11.34 23.11
N LEU A 458 12.83 -12.50 23.28
CA LEU A 458 12.63 -13.37 24.44
C LEU A 458 13.97 -13.75 25.07
N LYS A 459 14.02 -13.72 26.40
CA LYS A 459 15.09 -14.36 27.17
C LYS A 459 14.81 -15.86 27.32
N LEU A 460 15.83 -16.63 27.61
CA LEU A 460 15.69 -18.06 27.83
C LEU A 460 14.67 -18.34 28.95
N GLY A 461 13.66 -19.16 28.66
CA GLY A 461 12.56 -19.49 29.56
C GLY A 461 11.37 -18.52 29.51
N GLU A 462 11.51 -17.37 28.86
CA GLU A 462 10.45 -16.35 28.74
C GLU A 462 9.38 -16.76 27.72
N GLN A 463 8.13 -16.35 27.99
CA GLN A 463 6.98 -16.55 27.11
C GLN A 463 6.26 -15.23 26.86
N ALA A 464 5.80 -15.02 25.63
CA ALA A 464 4.95 -13.89 25.26
C ALA A 464 3.71 -14.35 24.48
N THR A 465 2.65 -13.52 24.52
CA THR A 465 1.51 -13.63 23.60
C THR A 465 1.67 -12.57 22.52
N VAL A 466 1.87 -13.01 21.28
CA VAL A 466 2.14 -12.14 20.13
C VAL A 466 0.86 -11.98 19.32
N LYS A 467 0.40 -10.75 19.10
CA LYS A 467 -0.73 -10.43 18.21
C LYS A 467 -0.20 -10.11 16.81
N MET A 468 -0.64 -10.85 15.80
CA MET A 468 -0.19 -10.74 14.42
C MET A 468 -1.04 -9.75 13.61
N CYS A 469 -0.62 -9.48 12.37
CA CYS A 469 -1.20 -8.48 11.47
C CYS A 469 -2.67 -8.70 11.08
N ASP A 470 -3.18 -9.92 11.23
CA ASP A 470 -4.58 -10.29 10.99
C ASP A 470 -5.45 -10.28 12.26
N GLY A 471 -4.86 -9.92 13.40
CA GLY A 471 -5.52 -9.85 14.71
C GLY A 471 -5.48 -11.14 15.52
N ARG A 472 -5.08 -12.28 14.93
CA ARG A 472 -4.88 -13.54 15.68
C ARG A 472 -3.68 -13.43 16.62
N THR A 473 -3.67 -14.27 17.65
CA THR A 473 -2.58 -14.31 18.64
C THR A 473 -1.92 -15.68 18.70
N ALA A 474 -0.61 -15.71 18.97
CA ALA A 474 0.13 -16.93 19.28
C ALA A 474 0.92 -16.77 20.58
N LYS A 475 0.95 -17.82 21.40
CA LYS A 475 1.83 -17.91 22.58
C LYS A 475 3.15 -18.52 22.15
N VAL A 476 4.26 -17.86 22.47
CA VAL A 476 5.61 -18.28 22.08
C VAL A 476 6.50 -18.26 23.30
N LYS A 477 7.23 -19.35 23.55
CA LYS A 477 8.20 -19.49 24.62
C LYS A 477 9.57 -19.86 24.06
N LEU A 478 10.64 -19.22 24.53
CA LEU A 478 12.00 -19.59 24.21
C LEU A 478 12.50 -20.68 25.17
N LEU A 479 12.87 -21.85 24.64
CA LEU A 479 13.27 -23.02 25.44
C LEU A 479 14.78 -23.27 25.44
N GLY A 480 15.50 -22.92 24.37
CA GLY A 480 16.93 -23.20 24.23
C GLY A 480 17.58 -22.41 23.11
N VAL A 481 18.86 -22.08 23.28
CA VAL A 481 19.73 -21.51 22.24
C VAL A 481 21.06 -22.26 22.27
N GLU A 482 21.38 -22.96 21.19
CA GLU A 482 22.60 -23.76 21.04
C GLU A 482 23.47 -23.21 19.92
N GLU A 483 24.65 -22.71 20.27
CA GLU A 483 25.60 -22.11 19.33
C GLU A 483 26.56 -23.15 18.75
N LYS A 484 26.85 -23.05 17.45
CA LYS A 484 27.94 -23.79 16.81
C LYS A 484 29.09 -22.83 16.52
N ARG A 485 30.24 -23.04 17.16
CA ARG A 485 31.46 -22.22 16.94
C ARG A 485 32.54 -22.97 16.17
N ASP A 486 33.29 -22.27 15.34
CA ASP A 486 34.41 -22.87 14.60
C ASP A 486 35.64 -23.14 15.50
N SER A 487 36.55 -23.99 15.00
CA SER A 487 37.76 -24.40 15.71
C SER A 487 38.83 -23.29 15.76
N LEU A 488 38.96 -22.51 14.68
CA LEU A 488 40.04 -21.55 14.42
C LEU A 488 39.85 -20.19 15.12
N ARG A 489 38.67 -19.60 15.01
CA ARG A 489 38.33 -18.25 15.49
C ARG A 489 37.43 -18.26 16.71
N LYS A 490 36.79 -19.41 17.01
CA LYS A 490 35.69 -19.53 17.98
C LYS A 490 34.49 -18.65 17.60
N ALA A 491 34.34 -18.32 16.32
CA ALA A 491 33.22 -17.52 15.83
C ALA A 491 31.96 -18.39 15.67
N VAL A 492 30.80 -17.81 15.94
CA VAL A 492 29.48 -18.44 15.74
C VAL A 492 29.25 -18.66 14.25
N ARG A 493 29.04 -19.92 13.85
CA ARG A 493 28.78 -20.34 12.46
C ARG A 493 27.33 -20.72 12.22
N GLY A 494 26.54 -20.83 13.29
CA GLY A 494 25.12 -21.15 13.27
C GLY A 494 24.61 -21.27 14.70
N ALA A 495 23.30 -21.23 14.86
CA ALA A 495 22.65 -21.53 16.14
C ALA A 495 21.31 -22.22 15.93
N LEU A 496 21.01 -23.17 16.80
CA LEU A 496 19.71 -23.83 16.89
C LEU A 496 18.91 -23.22 18.04
N VAL A 497 17.71 -22.76 17.76
CA VAL A 497 16.82 -22.11 18.72
C VAL A 497 15.60 -22.99 18.91
N THR A 498 15.42 -23.50 20.13
CA THR A 498 14.27 -24.33 20.47
C THR A 498 13.18 -23.47 21.10
N VAL A 499 11.97 -23.57 20.58
CA VAL A 499 10.81 -22.77 20.99
C VAL A 499 9.59 -23.65 21.23
N GLU A 500 8.62 -23.15 21.98
CA GLU A 500 7.26 -23.69 22.06
C GLU A 500 6.28 -22.66 21.53
N VAL A 501 5.47 -23.04 20.54
CA VAL A 501 4.48 -22.18 19.88
C VAL A 501 3.11 -22.81 20.05
N ASN A 502 2.21 -22.16 20.78
CA ASN A 502 0.87 -22.67 21.11
C ASN A 502 0.90 -24.12 21.66
N GLY A 503 1.91 -24.44 22.48
CA GLY A 503 2.12 -25.78 23.06
C GLY A 503 2.87 -26.77 22.16
N GLN A 504 3.17 -26.42 20.91
CA GLN A 504 3.97 -27.25 20.01
C GLN A 504 5.46 -26.85 20.06
N LYS A 505 6.35 -27.81 20.36
CA LYS A 505 7.80 -27.58 20.28
C LYS A 505 8.29 -27.54 18.83
N ALA A 506 9.21 -26.64 18.53
CA ALA A 506 9.91 -26.54 17.26
C ALA A 506 11.37 -26.11 17.45
N THR A 507 12.24 -26.48 16.52
CA THR A 507 13.63 -26.04 16.45
C THR A 507 13.84 -25.21 15.20
N LEU A 508 14.42 -24.03 15.37
CA LEU A 508 14.64 -23.03 14.33
C LEU A 508 16.14 -22.83 14.14
N ASP A 509 16.63 -22.96 12.91
CA ASP A 509 17.98 -22.51 12.58
C ASP A 509 18.01 -20.97 12.49
N CYS A 510 19.00 -20.35 13.14
CA CYS A 510 19.11 -18.90 13.17
C CYS A 510 19.63 -18.33 11.83
N ALA A 511 18.82 -17.46 11.23
CA ALA A 511 19.07 -16.51 10.13
C ALA A 511 19.63 -17.03 8.79
N THR A 512 20.74 -17.74 8.81
CA THR A 512 21.57 -17.91 7.60
C THR A 512 20.92 -18.85 6.60
N TYR A 513 20.32 -18.29 5.55
CA TYR A 513 19.70 -19.02 4.43
C TYR A 513 18.48 -19.85 4.81
N HIS A 514 17.82 -19.53 5.92
CA HIS A 514 16.62 -20.24 6.39
C HIS A 514 15.38 -19.38 6.18
N LEU A 515 14.29 -20.04 5.77
CA LEU A 515 12.98 -19.43 5.57
C LEU A 515 12.06 -19.74 6.76
N PRO A 516 11.04 -18.91 7.03
CA PRO A 516 10.05 -19.20 8.05
C PRO A 516 9.41 -20.59 7.91
N VAL A 517 9.21 -21.26 9.04
CA VAL A 517 8.64 -22.61 9.11
C VAL A 517 7.28 -22.57 9.81
N ASN A 518 6.44 -23.58 9.54
CA ASN A 518 5.16 -23.72 10.22
C ASN A 518 5.34 -24.41 11.58
N ALA A 519 4.85 -23.78 12.66
CA ALA A 519 4.79 -24.36 14.00
C ALA A 519 3.61 -23.76 14.79
N GLY A 520 2.85 -24.58 15.51
CA GLY A 520 1.78 -24.12 16.38
C GLY A 520 0.65 -23.36 15.67
N GLY A 521 0.40 -23.65 14.39
CA GLY A 521 -0.61 -22.96 13.58
C GLY A 521 -0.22 -21.57 13.08
N VAL A 522 1.07 -21.21 13.15
CA VAL A 522 1.64 -19.97 12.60
C VAL A 522 2.92 -20.26 11.81
N GLN A 523 3.42 -19.27 11.09
CA GLN A 523 4.77 -19.27 10.54
C GLN A 523 5.70 -18.54 11.51
N ILE A 524 6.90 -19.07 11.73
CA ILE A 524 7.88 -18.53 12.67
C ILE A 524 9.32 -18.70 12.16
N ASP A 525 10.18 -17.73 12.47
CA ASP A 525 11.63 -17.87 12.32
C ASP A 525 12.41 -17.19 13.47
N CYS A 526 13.73 -17.35 13.44
CA CYS A 526 14.67 -16.69 14.34
C CYS A 526 15.78 -15.99 13.53
N PRO A 527 15.70 -14.68 13.27
CA PRO A 527 16.71 -13.98 12.48
C PRO A 527 18.00 -13.62 13.25
N ILE A 528 17.98 -13.61 14.59
CA ILE A 528 19.14 -13.17 15.36
C ILE A 528 19.10 -13.73 16.79
N ILE A 529 20.29 -14.07 17.29
CA ILE A 529 20.55 -14.37 18.70
C ILE A 529 21.63 -13.43 19.24
N LYS A 530 21.66 -13.27 20.57
CA LYS A 530 22.60 -12.36 21.25
C LYS A 530 24.08 -12.63 20.93
N ALA A 531 24.46 -13.88 20.68
CA ALA A 531 25.83 -14.27 20.39
C ALA A 531 26.42 -13.62 19.12
N TYR A 532 25.57 -13.23 18.16
CA TYR A 532 26.01 -12.53 16.94
C TYR A 532 26.28 -11.04 17.16
N ASN A 533 25.98 -10.48 18.36
CA ASN A 533 26.28 -9.08 18.71
C ASN A 533 27.73 -8.87 19.19
N GLU A 534 28.57 -9.91 19.17
CA GLU A 534 30.01 -9.76 19.41
C GLU A 534 30.60 -8.77 18.38
N GLY A 535 31.02 -7.59 18.83
CA GLY A 535 31.56 -6.53 17.96
C GLY A 535 30.64 -5.32 17.74
N GLY A 536 29.40 -5.35 18.23
CA GLY A 536 28.47 -4.22 18.21
C GLY A 536 27.03 -4.66 17.93
N ASP A 537 26.07 -4.07 18.65
CA ASP A 537 24.65 -4.39 18.47
C ASP A 537 23.99 -3.48 17.41
N HIS A 538 23.93 -3.97 16.18
CA HIS A 538 23.20 -3.36 15.07
C HIS A 538 21.72 -3.76 15.05
N TRP A 539 21.35 -4.82 15.77
CA TRP A 539 20.03 -5.44 15.75
C TRP A 539 19.07 -4.80 16.72
N GLY A 540 19.57 -4.06 17.71
CA GLY A 540 18.75 -3.52 18.79
C GLY A 540 18.15 -4.65 19.62
N LEU A 541 18.95 -5.67 19.95
CA LEU A 541 18.51 -6.87 20.68
C LEU A 541 19.11 -6.91 22.09
N ASP A 542 18.26 -6.82 23.11
CA ASP A 542 18.65 -6.95 24.52
C ASP A 542 18.43 -8.38 25.08
N ALA A 543 17.54 -9.14 24.44
CA ALA A 543 17.17 -10.50 24.83
C ALA A 543 18.12 -11.56 24.22
N ASP A 544 17.85 -12.84 24.47
CA ASP A 544 18.72 -13.93 24.00
C ASP A 544 18.44 -14.28 22.54
N ALA A 545 17.20 -14.16 22.09
CA ALA A 545 16.79 -14.35 20.70
C ALA A 545 15.66 -13.39 20.28
N ARG A 546 15.63 -13.04 19.00
CA ARG A 546 14.45 -12.44 18.34
C ARG A 546 13.74 -13.52 17.55
N LEU A 547 12.43 -13.60 17.71
CA LEU A 547 11.55 -14.44 16.90
C LEU A 547 10.64 -13.55 16.06
N ARG A 548 10.33 -13.98 14.84
CA ARG A 548 9.34 -13.29 13.99
C ARG A 548 8.21 -14.24 13.67
N LEU A 549 7.00 -13.70 13.66
CA LEU A 549 5.77 -14.45 13.47
C LEU A 549 4.91 -13.85 12.36
N TRP A 550 4.28 -14.76 11.62
CA TRP A 550 3.26 -14.46 10.63
C TRP A 550 2.09 -15.43 10.81
N PRO A 551 0.87 -15.03 10.43
CA PRO A 551 -0.21 -15.98 10.37
C PRO A 551 0.10 -17.11 9.38
N ALA A 552 -0.44 -18.31 9.62
CA ALA A 552 -0.26 -19.44 8.71
C ALA A 552 -0.77 -19.09 7.30
N GLY A 553 0.03 -19.39 6.27
CA GLY A 553 -0.30 -19.15 4.86
C GLY A 553 -0.27 -17.69 4.42
N TYR A 554 0.05 -16.75 5.32
CA TYR A 554 0.24 -15.35 4.93
C TYR A 554 1.59 -15.14 4.22
N PRO A 555 1.66 -14.19 3.28
CA PRO A 555 2.95 -13.80 2.70
C PRO A 555 3.85 -13.17 3.78
N TRP A 556 5.15 -13.38 3.66
CA TRP A 556 6.13 -12.87 4.63
C TRP A 556 6.29 -11.36 4.55
N ILE A 557 6.04 -10.78 3.37
CA ILE A 557 5.81 -9.36 3.16
C ILE A 557 4.60 -9.14 2.25
N THR A 558 3.85 -8.06 2.48
CA THR A 558 2.66 -7.77 1.66
C THR A 558 3.09 -7.63 0.18
N PRO A 559 2.52 -8.42 -0.76
CA PRO A 559 2.80 -8.29 -2.17
C PRO A 559 2.61 -6.85 -2.66
N GLU A 560 3.34 -6.45 -3.71
CA GLU A 560 3.33 -5.09 -4.29
C GLU A 560 3.93 -3.99 -3.39
N THR A 561 4.17 -4.24 -2.10
CA THR A 561 4.78 -3.27 -1.19
C THR A 561 6.30 -3.43 -1.05
N PHE A 562 6.86 -4.50 -1.62
CA PHE A 562 8.28 -4.81 -1.54
C PHE A 562 8.73 -5.62 -2.76
N ARG A 563 9.98 -5.39 -3.23
CA ARG A 563 10.58 -6.10 -4.36
C ARG A 563 12.07 -6.39 -4.14
N TYR A 564 12.61 -7.32 -4.92
CA TYR A 564 14.05 -7.55 -5.02
C TYR A 564 14.78 -6.27 -5.52
N PRO A 565 15.84 -5.79 -4.82
CA PRO A 565 16.46 -4.49 -5.08
C PRO A 565 17.51 -4.48 -6.21
N LEU A 566 17.65 -5.58 -6.96
CA LEU A 566 18.55 -5.65 -8.11
C LEU A 566 17.83 -6.15 -9.35
N ASN A 567 18.30 -5.71 -10.51
CA ASN A 567 17.94 -6.30 -11.79
C ASN A 567 18.86 -7.48 -12.15
N ALA A 568 19.07 -8.41 -11.21
CA ALA A 568 19.97 -9.54 -11.37
C ALA A 568 19.34 -10.86 -10.92
N ARG A 569 19.84 -11.99 -11.43
CA ARG A 569 19.40 -13.31 -10.98
C ARG A 569 19.87 -13.57 -9.54
N TRP A 570 19.01 -14.23 -8.74
CA TRP A 570 19.37 -14.69 -7.40
C TRP A 570 20.58 -15.62 -7.44
N PHE A 571 21.58 -15.35 -6.61
CA PHE A 571 22.86 -16.06 -6.58
C PHE A 571 23.61 -16.09 -7.93
N ALA A 572 23.48 -15.04 -8.74
CA ALA A 572 24.29 -14.90 -9.96
C ALA A 572 25.79 -14.71 -9.69
N SER A 573 26.13 -14.18 -8.50
CA SER A 573 27.48 -13.91 -8.04
C SER A 573 27.61 -14.25 -6.54
N HIS A 574 28.78 -13.97 -5.95
CA HIS A 574 29.03 -14.09 -4.52
C HIS A 574 28.02 -13.27 -3.70
N THR A 575 27.59 -13.80 -2.56
CA THR A 575 26.66 -13.14 -1.65
C THR A 575 27.13 -13.29 -0.22
N LEU A 576 26.93 -12.26 0.60
CA LEU A 576 27.18 -12.31 2.03
C LEU A 576 25.90 -11.94 2.77
N MET A 577 25.30 -12.90 3.47
CA MET A 577 24.05 -12.69 4.21
C MET A 577 24.31 -12.36 5.67
N ALA A 578 23.32 -11.78 6.34
CA ALA A 578 23.35 -11.46 7.76
C ALA A 578 23.89 -12.62 8.60
N ASN A 579 24.63 -12.28 9.66
CA ASN A 579 25.25 -13.20 10.61
C ASN A 579 26.41 -14.06 10.04
N GLN A 580 26.79 -13.89 8.76
CA GLN A 580 28.07 -14.39 8.25
C GLN A 580 29.21 -13.43 8.56
N ILE A 581 30.45 -13.92 8.52
CA ILE A 581 31.62 -13.12 8.89
C ILE A 581 32.08 -12.30 7.69
N ALA A 582 32.28 -10.99 7.89
CA ALA A 582 32.55 -10.01 6.82
C ALA A 582 33.94 -9.35 6.91
N ASP A 583 34.88 -9.93 7.66
CA ASP A 583 36.22 -9.38 7.86
C ASP A 583 37.33 -10.09 7.05
N GLY A 584 36.95 -10.93 6.09
CA GLY A 584 37.85 -11.69 5.24
C GLY A 584 38.32 -13.02 5.84
N GLU A 585 37.72 -13.45 6.96
CA GLU A 585 38.09 -14.68 7.68
C GLU A 585 39.52 -14.64 8.28
N GLN A 586 39.98 -13.45 8.67
CA GLN A 586 41.29 -13.24 9.27
C GLN A 586 41.33 -13.74 10.71
N VAL A 587 42.04 -14.84 10.99
CA VAL A 587 41.98 -15.56 12.28
C VAL A 587 42.26 -14.67 13.49
N LYS A 588 43.27 -13.81 13.42
CA LYS A 588 43.67 -12.91 14.50
C LYS A 588 42.82 -11.65 14.66
N LYS A 589 41.94 -11.33 13.71
CA LYS A 589 41.11 -10.13 13.77
C LYS A 589 40.02 -10.30 14.83
N LYS A 590 40.03 -9.43 15.84
CA LYS A 590 39.11 -9.40 16.98
C LYS A 590 38.62 -7.96 17.24
N PRO A 591 37.34 -7.75 17.62
CA PRO A 591 36.26 -8.75 17.67
C PRO A 591 35.89 -9.28 16.27
N VAL A 592 35.14 -10.39 16.23
CA VAL A 592 34.63 -10.93 14.96
C VAL A 592 33.60 -9.95 14.40
N TYR A 593 33.68 -9.61 13.12
CA TYR A 593 32.67 -8.77 12.48
C TYR A 593 31.63 -9.65 11.79
N TYR A 594 30.45 -9.75 12.40
CA TYR A 594 29.27 -10.35 11.76
C TYR A 594 28.58 -9.32 10.88
N HIS A 595 28.33 -9.72 9.64
CA HIS A 595 27.62 -8.94 8.67
C HIS A 595 26.19 -8.65 9.14
N TRP A 596 25.73 -7.43 8.92
CA TRP A 596 24.38 -7.00 9.20
C TRP A 596 23.79 -6.46 7.88
N GLY A 597 22.69 -7.03 7.42
CA GLY A 597 22.15 -6.78 6.07
C GLY A 597 22.47 -7.92 5.10
N LEU A 598 22.36 -7.64 3.80
CA LEU A 598 22.60 -8.59 2.73
C LEU A 598 23.47 -7.93 1.66
N ASP A 599 24.56 -8.58 1.29
CA ASP A 599 25.38 -8.22 0.15
C ASP A 599 25.06 -9.12 -1.04
N PHE A 600 24.59 -8.50 -2.11
CA PHE A 600 24.37 -9.15 -3.40
C PHE A 600 25.48 -8.75 -4.37
N GLY A 601 26.38 -9.68 -4.67
CA GLY A 601 27.45 -9.44 -5.64
C GLY A 601 26.91 -9.24 -7.05
N GLY A 602 27.67 -8.53 -7.87
CA GLY A 602 27.29 -8.25 -9.25
C GLY A 602 28.48 -7.80 -10.10
N ALA A 603 28.24 -7.67 -11.41
CA ALA A 603 29.23 -7.10 -12.31
C ALA A 603 29.32 -5.59 -12.09
N GLU A 604 30.50 -5.12 -11.68
CA GLU A 604 30.72 -3.70 -11.34
C GLU A 604 30.30 -2.78 -12.50
N ARG A 605 29.53 -1.73 -12.21
CA ARG A 605 29.03 -0.72 -13.18
C ARG A 605 28.07 -1.26 -14.25
N MET A 606 27.50 -2.44 -14.06
CA MET A 606 26.61 -3.06 -15.07
C MET A 606 25.22 -3.40 -14.52
N GLU A 607 25.10 -3.66 -13.21
CA GLU A 607 23.83 -4.04 -12.60
C GLU A 607 23.05 -2.83 -12.09
N ASP A 608 21.78 -2.75 -12.49
CA ASP A 608 20.86 -1.72 -12.02
C ASP A 608 20.38 -2.02 -10.60
N VAL A 609 20.44 -1.01 -9.73
CA VAL A 609 19.86 -1.04 -8.39
C VAL A 609 18.48 -0.39 -8.44
N LEU A 610 17.49 -1.10 -7.91
CA LEU A 610 16.09 -0.73 -7.95
C LEU A 610 15.57 -0.43 -6.55
N ALA A 611 14.65 0.54 -6.44
CA ALA A 611 13.96 0.81 -5.19
C ALA A 611 13.13 -0.41 -4.76
N ALA A 612 13.44 -0.96 -3.59
CA ALA A 612 12.74 -2.11 -3.02
C ALA A 612 11.30 -1.80 -2.60
N THR A 613 10.94 -0.52 -2.43
CA THR A 613 9.63 -0.08 -1.92
C THR A 613 9.27 1.30 -2.44
N ASP A 614 7.98 1.67 -2.35
CA ASP A 614 7.54 3.05 -2.43
C ASP A 614 8.08 3.81 -1.21
N GLY A 615 8.77 4.93 -1.43
CA GLY A 615 9.40 5.65 -0.33
C GLY A 615 9.80 7.08 -0.66
N MET A 616 10.18 7.82 0.37
CA MET A 616 10.77 9.14 0.24
C MET A 616 12.28 9.03 0.40
N VAL A 617 13.04 9.72 -0.44
CA VAL A 617 14.49 9.85 -0.27
C VAL A 617 14.76 10.69 0.97
N VAL A 618 15.35 10.09 2.00
CA VAL A 618 15.65 10.77 3.27
C VAL A 618 17.13 11.06 3.44
N SER A 619 17.99 10.31 2.75
CA SER A 619 19.41 10.63 2.62
C SER A 619 19.92 10.14 1.27
N VAL A 620 20.69 10.99 0.60
CA VAL A 620 21.29 10.71 -0.71
C VAL A 620 22.57 11.52 -0.83
N ALA A 621 23.63 10.89 -1.34
CA ALA A 621 24.95 11.49 -1.38
C ALA A 621 25.35 12.05 0.01
N ASN A 622 25.77 13.31 0.10
CA ASN A 622 26.19 13.91 1.37
C ASN A 622 25.07 14.64 2.13
N GLU A 623 23.81 14.43 1.73
CA GLU A 623 22.66 15.14 2.29
C GLU A 623 21.71 14.19 3.05
N VAL A 624 21.01 14.76 4.04
CA VAL A 624 19.99 14.07 4.85
C VAL A 624 18.89 15.07 5.24
N LEU A 625 17.64 14.63 5.26
CA LEU A 625 16.54 15.46 5.76
C LEU A 625 16.66 15.63 7.27
N GLU A 626 16.52 16.87 7.77
CA GLU A 626 16.72 17.21 9.18
C GLU A 626 15.94 16.30 10.14
N LYS A 627 14.65 16.07 9.84
CA LYS A 627 13.74 15.24 10.64
C LYS A 627 14.12 13.76 10.68
N ASP A 628 14.96 13.31 9.74
CA ASP A 628 15.35 11.91 9.55
C ASP A 628 16.83 11.68 9.91
N LYS A 629 17.52 12.67 10.51
CA LYS A 629 18.82 12.49 11.19
C LYS A 629 18.75 11.53 12.37
N TYR A 630 17.53 11.30 12.89
CA TYR A 630 17.20 10.24 13.82
C TYR A 630 16.22 9.31 13.11
N PRO A 631 16.49 8.00 13.01
CA PRO A 631 17.36 7.18 13.85
C PRO A 631 18.87 7.37 13.58
N PRO A 632 19.74 7.11 14.57
CA PRO A 632 21.20 7.38 14.50
C PRO A 632 21.94 6.58 13.42
N LEU A 633 21.26 5.65 12.74
CA LEU A 633 21.79 4.79 11.69
C LEU A 633 21.75 5.46 10.31
N VAL A 634 20.92 6.48 10.08
CA VAL A 634 20.90 7.23 8.81
C VAL A 634 22.07 8.21 8.79
N LYS A 635 23.07 7.93 7.95
CA LYS A 635 24.26 8.77 7.79
C LYS A 635 24.49 9.10 6.31
N PRO A 636 24.66 10.39 5.95
CA PRO A 636 24.94 10.78 4.58
C PRO A 636 26.30 10.25 4.13
N ARG A 637 26.35 9.64 2.95
CA ARG A 637 27.54 9.14 2.27
C ARG A 637 27.34 9.16 0.75
N LEU A 638 28.37 9.57 0.01
CA LEU A 638 28.36 9.63 -1.46
C LEU A 638 27.88 8.34 -2.16
N ASP A 639 28.16 7.18 -1.58
CA ASP A 639 27.85 5.86 -2.15
C ASP A 639 26.60 5.20 -1.55
N VAL A 640 25.81 5.94 -0.75
CA VAL A 640 24.68 5.41 0.01
C VAL A 640 23.41 6.22 -0.24
N LEU A 641 22.30 5.49 -0.34
CA LEU A 641 20.95 6.03 -0.42
C LEU A 641 20.09 5.42 0.69
N TYR A 642 19.27 6.25 1.32
CA TYR A 642 18.20 5.81 2.24
C TYR A 642 16.83 6.22 1.71
N LEU A 643 15.92 5.25 1.63
CA LEU A 643 14.50 5.48 1.42
C LEU A 643 13.74 5.23 2.72
N ARG A 644 12.75 6.07 3.03
CA ARG A 644 11.79 5.84 4.11
C ARG A 644 10.41 5.56 3.55
N ASP A 645 9.84 4.41 3.88
CA ASP A 645 8.54 3.99 3.34
C ASP A 645 7.34 4.47 4.19
N GLY A 646 6.13 4.05 3.79
CA GLY A 646 4.89 4.36 4.51
C GLY A 646 4.73 3.69 5.89
N ARG A 647 5.54 2.68 6.22
CA ARG A 647 5.62 2.06 7.57
C ARG A 647 6.55 2.84 8.50
N GLY A 648 7.38 3.75 7.95
CA GLY A 648 8.45 4.40 8.68
C GLY A 648 9.74 3.58 8.73
N TRP A 649 9.86 2.52 7.93
CA TRP A 649 11.09 1.74 7.82
C TRP A 649 12.07 2.43 6.87
N PHE A 650 13.36 2.29 7.15
CA PHE A 650 14.43 2.83 6.34
C PHE A 650 15.11 1.72 5.57
N TYR A 651 15.33 1.93 4.27
CA TYR A 651 15.95 0.99 3.35
C TYR A 651 17.26 1.59 2.89
N ARG A 652 18.37 0.93 3.20
CA ARG A 652 19.69 1.39 2.84
C ARG A 652 20.19 0.64 1.62
N TYR A 653 20.77 1.39 0.69
CA TYR A 653 21.44 0.88 -0.51
C TYR A 653 22.85 1.45 -0.48
N SER A 654 23.88 0.61 -0.35
CA SER A 654 25.28 1.05 -0.21
C SER A 654 26.18 0.48 -1.29
N HIS A 655 27.38 1.06 -1.40
CA HIS A 655 28.42 0.69 -2.36
C HIS A 655 28.05 0.96 -3.82
N LEU A 656 27.11 1.88 -4.05
CA LEU A 656 26.68 2.28 -5.38
C LEU A 656 27.85 2.92 -6.14
N ASP A 657 28.01 2.56 -7.41
CA ASP A 657 28.94 3.26 -8.30
C ASP A 657 28.39 4.66 -8.61
N SER A 658 27.10 4.74 -8.94
CA SER A 658 26.40 5.99 -9.20
C SER A 658 24.97 5.93 -8.67
N ILE A 659 24.46 7.10 -8.29
CA ILE A 659 23.05 7.31 -7.92
C ILE A 659 22.37 7.94 -9.13
N ASP A 660 21.15 7.48 -9.43
CA ASP A 660 20.39 7.99 -10.56
C ASP A 660 20.08 9.50 -10.38
N PRO A 661 20.34 10.37 -11.37
CA PRO A 661 20.12 11.81 -11.24
C PRO A 661 18.69 12.24 -10.90
N ALA A 662 17.68 11.38 -11.16
CA ALA A 662 16.30 11.63 -10.76
C ALA A 662 16.07 11.46 -9.25
N VAL A 663 16.98 10.79 -8.54
CA VAL A 663 16.90 10.56 -7.09
C VAL A 663 17.45 11.78 -6.36
N LYS A 664 16.55 12.62 -5.86
CA LYS A 664 16.87 13.84 -5.11
C LYS A 664 16.37 13.75 -3.68
N LEU A 665 17.02 14.46 -2.76
CA LEU A 665 16.57 14.54 -1.37
C LEU A 665 15.10 14.99 -1.30
N GLY A 666 14.27 14.28 -0.53
CA GLY A 666 12.83 14.55 -0.41
C GLY A 666 11.96 14.06 -1.58
N ALA A 667 12.55 13.54 -2.66
CA ALA A 667 11.79 12.98 -3.78
C ALA A 667 11.01 11.73 -3.34
N LYS A 668 9.84 11.51 -3.96
CA LYS A 668 9.09 10.26 -3.84
C LYS A 668 9.56 9.30 -4.93
N ILE A 669 9.99 8.12 -4.51
CA ILE A 669 10.47 7.04 -5.34
C ILE A 669 9.40 5.95 -5.37
N LYS A 670 9.19 5.39 -6.56
CA LYS A 670 8.31 4.26 -6.75
C LYS A 670 9.06 2.94 -6.66
N ILE A 671 8.39 1.93 -6.09
CA ILE A 671 8.89 0.56 -6.08
C ILE A 671 9.29 0.17 -7.52
N GLY A 672 10.52 -0.32 -7.69
CA GLY A 672 11.04 -0.72 -9.01
C GLY A 672 11.67 0.37 -9.85
N GLN A 673 11.59 1.63 -9.43
CA GLN A 673 12.33 2.70 -10.08
C GLN A 673 13.84 2.42 -9.93
N LYS A 674 14.61 2.64 -11.00
CA LYS A 674 16.08 2.64 -10.94
C LYS A 674 16.55 3.78 -10.03
N ILE A 675 17.40 3.45 -9.08
CA ILE A 675 17.94 4.40 -8.09
C ILE A 675 19.45 4.55 -8.16
N GLY A 676 20.13 3.64 -8.87
CA GLY A 676 21.58 3.71 -9.05
C GLY A 676 22.11 2.51 -9.81
N VAL A 677 23.44 2.41 -9.83
CA VAL A 677 24.19 1.31 -10.44
C VAL A 677 25.08 0.68 -9.37
N LEU A 678 25.09 -0.66 -9.32
CA LEU A 678 25.90 -1.43 -8.39
C LEU A 678 27.39 -1.17 -8.64
N GLY A 679 28.14 -1.01 -7.55
CA GLY A 679 29.56 -0.70 -7.61
C GLY A 679 30.34 -1.35 -6.48
N LYS A 680 31.47 -0.72 -6.14
CA LYS A 680 32.34 -1.09 -5.03
C LYS A 680 32.85 0.14 -4.27
N LYS A 681 32.10 1.24 -4.28
CA LYS A 681 32.53 2.49 -3.61
C LYS A 681 32.42 2.38 -2.08
N GLY A 682 32.98 3.36 -1.38
CA GLY A 682 32.98 3.40 0.09
C GLY A 682 33.73 2.22 0.72
N ALA A 683 33.23 1.73 1.85
CA ALA A 683 33.88 0.65 2.62
C ALA A 683 33.55 -0.77 2.12
N SER A 684 33.54 -0.98 0.79
CA SER A 684 33.16 -2.27 0.17
C SER A 684 34.19 -3.40 0.35
N GLY A 685 35.41 -3.07 0.81
CA GLY A 685 36.54 -4.02 0.81
C GLY A 685 37.11 -4.31 -0.58
N GLY A 686 36.60 -3.66 -1.63
CA GLY A 686 37.10 -3.77 -3.01
C GLY A 686 36.45 -4.84 -3.86
N TRP A 687 35.39 -5.49 -3.38
CA TRP A 687 34.55 -6.34 -4.24
C TRP A 687 33.20 -5.66 -4.52
N SER A 688 32.64 -5.92 -5.69
CA SER A 688 31.44 -5.25 -6.15
C SER A 688 30.17 -5.95 -5.68
N HIS A 689 29.33 -5.22 -4.95
CA HIS A 689 28.06 -5.71 -4.41
C HIS A 689 27.11 -4.57 -4.07
N LEU A 690 25.82 -4.87 -4.01
CA LEU A 690 24.85 -4.04 -3.31
C LEU A 690 24.75 -4.54 -1.87
N HIS A 691 25.11 -3.69 -0.93
CA HIS A 691 24.75 -3.89 0.47
C HIS A 691 23.37 -3.30 0.74
N PHE A 692 22.45 -4.14 1.21
CA PHE A 692 21.05 -3.83 1.44
C PHE A 692 20.61 -4.21 2.85
N ASP A 693 20.06 -3.24 3.58
CA ASP A 693 19.48 -3.48 4.90
C ASP A 693 18.17 -2.70 5.10
N ILE A 694 17.37 -3.19 6.07
CA ILE A 694 16.14 -2.54 6.52
C ILE A 694 16.29 -2.19 8.00
N VAL A 695 16.09 -0.92 8.34
CA VAL A 695 16.11 -0.43 9.72
C VAL A 695 14.69 -0.10 10.16
N ALA A 696 14.27 -0.67 11.28
CA ALA A 696 12.94 -0.53 11.85
C ALA A 696 12.99 -0.45 13.39
N PRO A 697 11.93 0.05 14.05
CA PRO A 697 11.77 -0.10 15.49
C PRO A 697 11.66 -1.58 15.86
N GLN A 698 12.34 -1.97 16.92
CA GLN A 698 12.44 -3.36 17.37
C GLN A 698 11.69 -3.57 18.70
N PRO A 699 11.39 -4.83 19.10
CA PRO A 699 10.68 -5.12 20.35
C PRO A 699 11.34 -4.54 21.61
N SER A 700 12.66 -4.38 21.60
CA SER A 700 13.44 -3.67 22.64
C SER A 700 13.09 -2.18 22.81
N GLY A 701 12.33 -1.59 21.88
CA GLY A 701 12.08 -0.15 21.80
C GLY A 701 13.19 0.64 21.10
N ARG A 702 14.31 -0.01 20.74
CA ARG A 702 15.41 0.59 19.99
C ARG A 702 15.21 0.45 18.49
N TRP A 703 15.90 1.30 17.72
CA TRP A 703 16.06 1.09 16.28
C TRP A 703 17.12 0.02 16.02
N GLY A 704 16.86 -0.86 15.06
CA GLY A 704 17.80 -1.90 14.68
C GLY A 704 17.43 -2.56 13.35
N ILE A 705 18.26 -3.50 12.91
CA ILE A 705 18.07 -4.22 11.64
C ILE A 705 16.86 -5.15 11.73
N LEU A 706 15.94 -5.00 10.76
CA LEU A 706 14.99 -6.02 10.37
C LEU A 706 15.66 -6.90 9.30
N GLU A 707 16.00 -8.12 9.68
CA GLU A 707 16.68 -9.08 8.80
C GLU A 707 15.88 -9.27 7.49
N PRO A 708 16.42 -8.95 6.30
CA PRO A 708 15.60 -8.92 5.10
C PRO A 708 15.58 -10.22 4.28
N TYR A 709 16.37 -11.25 4.60
CA TYR A 709 16.56 -12.42 3.75
C TYR A 709 15.24 -13.08 3.30
N ALA A 710 14.36 -13.43 4.25
CA ALA A 710 13.08 -14.05 3.92
C ALA A 710 12.17 -13.13 3.07
N LEU A 711 12.15 -11.82 3.37
CA LEU A 711 11.32 -10.84 2.68
C LEU A 711 11.79 -10.65 1.23
N VAL A 712 13.11 -10.57 1.04
CA VAL A 712 13.75 -10.40 -0.26
C VAL A 712 13.66 -11.68 -1.09
N TRP A 713 13.78 -12.86 -0.45
CA TRP A 713 13.58 -14.16 -1.08
C TRP A 713 12.16 -14.29 -1.67
N GLU A 714 11.14 -14.06 -0.85
CA GLU A 714 9.74 -14.11 -1.30
C GLU A 714 9.48 -13.13 -2.44
N ALA A 715 9.97 -11.89 -2.30
CA ALA A 715 9.85 -10.87 -3.32
C ALA A 715 10.51 -11.26 -4.65
N TYR A 716 11.70 -11.87 -4.60
CA TYR A 716 12.38 -12.38 -5.80
C TYR A 716 11.56 -13.46 -6.49
N HIS A 717 11.11 -14.48 -5.76
CA HIS A 717 10.36 -15.60 -6.37
C HIS A 717 8.95 -15.22 -6.81
N ASN A 718 8.32 -14.22 -6.19
CA ASN A 718 7.06 -13.65 -6.69
C ASN A 718 7.25 -12.92 -8.01
N ALA A 719 8.36 -12.18 -8.18
CA ALA A 719 8.67 -11.49 -9.43
C ALA A 719 9.14 -12.43 -10.56
N HIS A 720 9.63 -13.62 -10.22
CA HIS A 720 10.18 -14.59 -11.17
C HIS A 720 9.46 -15.94 -11.05
N PRO A 721 8.22 -16.08 -11.57
CA PRO A 721 7.43 -17.30 -11.44
C PRO A 721 8.09 -18.53 -12.09
N LEU A 722 8.95 -18.32 -13.08
CA LEU A 722 9.72 -19.37 -13.75
C LEU A 722 10.90 -19.89 -12.91
N ALA A 723 11.29 -19.19 -11.84
CA ALA A 723 12.25 -19.71 -10.86
C ALA A 723 11.51 -20.70 -9.94
N VAL A 724 11.35 -21.94 -10.43
CA VAL A 724 10.63 -23.02 -9.74
C VAL A 724 11.52 -23.89 -8.84
N LEU A 725 12.84 -23.87 -9.06
CA LEU A 725 13.83 -24.62 -8.30
C LEU A 725 15.08 -23.77 -8.04
N GLN A 726 15.50 -23.68 -6.78
CA GLN A 726 16.67 -22.92 -6.34
C GLN A 726 17.60 -23.82 -5.51
N ALA A 727 18.77 -24.13 -6.05
CA ALA A 727 19.84 -24.75 -5.27
C ALA A 727 20.41 -23.76 -4.26
N VAL A 728 20.70 -24.23 -3.05
CA VAL A 728 21.28 -23.43 -1.97
C VAL A 728 22.37 -24.26 -1.27
N ALA A 729 23.63 -24.04 -1.67
CA ALA A 729 24.83 -24.73 -1.20
C ALA A 729 25.58 -23.86 -0.16
N ARG A 730 24.86 -23.48 0.90
CA ARG A 730 25.26 -22.43 1.86
C ARG A 730 24.92 -22.86 3.30
N PRO A 731 25.60 -22.31 4.33
CA PRO A 731 26.59 -21.22 4.31
C PRO A 731 27.97 -21.62 3.78
N HIS A 732 28.77 -20.61 3.43
CA HIS A 732 30.20 -20.76 3.15
C HIS A 732 30.99 -21.07 4.42
N GLN A 733 32.13 -21.77 4.28
CA GLN A 733 32.84 -22.31 5.45
C GLN A 733 34.32 -21.93 5.47
N LEU A 734 34.81 -21.72 6.69
CA LEU A 734 36.23 -21.67 7.03
C LEU A 734 36.60 -22.99 7.71
N ALA A 735 37.74 -23.57 7.35
CA ALA A 735 38.23 -24.80 7.95
C ALA A 735 39.77 -24.82 8.04
N ALA A 736 40.30 -25.56 9.00
CA ALA A 736 41.70 -25.94 8.98
C ALA A 736 41.93 -27.01 7.90
N VAL A 737 43.12 -27.02 7.29
CA VAL A 737 43.53 -28.11 6.38
C VAL A 737 43.36 -29.46 7.09
N GLY A 738 42.72 -30.40 6.40
CA GLY A 738 42.41 -31.73 6.92
C GLY A 738 41.18 -31.81 7.84
N GLU A 739 40.61 -30.69 8.30
CA GLU A 739 39.37 -30.68 9.09
C GLU A 739 38.19 -31.20 8.27
N THR A 740 37.25 -31.90 8.92
CA THR A 740 36.02 -32.34 8.27
C THR A 740 35.00 -31.22 8.29
N VAL A 741 34.56 -30.80 7.11
CA VAL A 741 33.44 -29.88 6.92
C VAL A 741 32.22 -30.60 6.39
N THR A 742 31.02 -30.12 6.73
CA THR A 742 29.77 -30.65 6.17
C THR A 742 29.23 -29.64 5.18
N LEU A 743 29.29 -29.95 3.89
CA LEU A 743 28.62 -29.16 2.86
C LEU A 743 27.13 -29.47 2.91
N ASP A 744 26.30 -28.43 2.81
CA ASP A 744 24.86 -28.53 3.08
C ASP A 744 24.05 -27.87 1.97
N GLY A 745 23.30 -28.69 1.26
CA GLY A 745 22.35 -28.36 0.20
C GLY A 745 20.89 -28.46 0.65
N SER A 746 20.63 -28.85 1.91
CA SER A 746 19.26 -29.11 2.40
C SER A 746 18.35 -27.89 2.41
N ARG A 747 18.91 -26.69 2.28
CA ARG A 747 18.20 -25.41 2.16
C ARG A 747 17.70 -25.13 0.73
N SER A 748 18.00 -26.02 -0.21
CA SER A 748 17.49 -25.90 -1.58
C SER A 748 15.96 -25.96 -1.58
N TRP A 749 15.34 -25.21 -2.48
CA TRP A 749 13.92 -24.92 -2.43
C TRP A 749 13.26 -25.20 -3.77
N SER A 750 12.05 -25.75 -3.73
CA SER A 750 11.17 -25.90 -4.89
C SER A 750 9.83 -25.23 -4.60
N ARG A 751 9.27 -24.56 -5.61
CA ARG A 751 7.95 -23.94 -5.54
C ARG A 751 6.83 -24.96 -5.25
N SER A 752 7.04 -26.20 -5.67
CA SER A 752 6.14 -27.33 -5.40
C SER A 752 6.35 -27.97 -4.01
N GLY A 753 7.22 -27.38 -3.18
CA GLY A 753 7.56 -27.85 -1.84
C GLY A 753 8.86 -28.66 -1.78
N THR A 754 9.49 -28.71 -0.60
CA THR A 754 10.79 -29.40 -0.41
C THR A 754 10.75 -30.89 -0.73
N ASN A 755 9.62 -31.56 -0.49
CA ASN A 755 9.40 -32.96 -0.85
C ASN A 755 9.34 -33.21 -2.37
N HIS A 756 9.38 -32.14 -3.18
CA HIS A 756 9.44 -32.21 -4.64
C HIS A 756 10.87 -32.31 -5.18
N ILE A 757 11.88 -32.04 -4.34
CA ILE A 757 13.28 -32.21 -4.72
C ILE A 757 13.58 -33.71 -4.84
N ALA A 758 14.04 -34.14 -6.01
CA ALA A 758 14.31 -35.53 -6.33
C ALA A 758 15.75 -35.95 -6.02
N SER A 759 16.73 -35.05 -6.21
CA SER A 759 18.14 -35.41 -5.99
C SER A 759 19.04 -34.22 -5.66
N TYR A 760 20.12 -34.54 -4.96
CA TYR A 760 21.26 -33.67 -4.65
C TYR A 760 22.53 -34.37 -5.12
N THR A 761 23.25 -33.76 -6.05
CA THR A 761 24.51 -34.30 -6.59
C THR A 761 25.61 -33.27 -6.41
N TRP A 762 26.71 -33.70 -5.77
CA TRP A 762 27.89 -32.88 -5.53
C TRP A 762 29.00 -33.27 -6.48
N THR A 763 29.68 -32.27 -7.06
CA THR A 763 30.92 -32.46 -7.84
C THR A 763 32.02 -31.60 -7.22
N PHE A 764 33.15 -32.24 -6.94
CA PHE A 764 34.24 -31.65 -6.18
C PHE A 764 35.41 -31.24 -7.07
N SER A 765 36.23 -30.33 -6.55
CA SER A 765 37.39 -29.77 -7.24
C SER A 765 38.53 -30.79 -7.43
N ASP A 766 38.47 -31.93 -6.74
CA ASP A 766 39.36 -33.10 -6.93
C ASP A 766 38.83 -34.11 -7.96
N GLY A 767 37.74 -33.79 -8.66
CA GLY A 767 37.11 -34.64 -9.67
C GLY A 767 36.17 -35.72 -9.10
N LYS A 768 36.05 -35.86 -7.78
CA LYS A 768 35.13 -36.82 -7.15
C LYS A 768 33.70 -36.27 -7.13
N SER A 769 32.75 -37.16 -6.86
CA SER A 769 31.33 -36.79 -6.66
C SER A 769 30.73 -37.49 -5.45
N ALA A 770 29.62 -36.93 -4.95
CA ALA A 770 28.81 -37.53 -3.89
C ALA A 770 27.33 -37.22 -4.11
N ARG A 771 26.45 -37.92 -3.39
CA ARG A 771 25.00 -37.68 -3.40
C ARG A 771 24.48 -37.46 -1.98
N GLY A 772 23.41 -36.69 -1.88
CA GLY A 772 22.74 -36.38 -0.61
C GLY A 772 22.72 -34.90 -0.29
N ALA A 773 21.72 -34.48 0.50
CA ALA A 773 21.55 -33.08 0.87
C ALA A 773 22.70 -32.56 1.73
N LYS A 774 23.34 -33.42 2.54
CA LYS A 774 24.53 -33.08 3.35
C LYS A 774 25.65 -34.06 3.05
N VAL A 775 26.85 -33.57 2.81
CA VAL A 775 28.04 -34.39 2.52
C VAL A 775 29.26 -33.91 3.31
N GLN A 776 30.08 -34.84 3.79
CA GLN A 776 31.31 -34.51 4.53
C GLN A 776 32.52 -34.48 3.60
N ARG A 777 33.39 -33.48 3.80
CA ARG A 777 34.60 -33.27 2.99
C ARG A 777 35.79 -32.83 3.84
N ARG A 778 36.99 -33.10 3.34
CA ARG A 778 38.27 -32.63 3.88
C ARG A 778 39.07 -32.01 2.74
N PHE A 779 39.81 -30.94 3.05
CA PHE A 779 40.63 -30.23 2.09
C PHE A 779 42.10 -30.37 2.50
N PRO A 780 42.93 -31.06 1.70
CA PRO A 780 44.29 -31.44 2.11
C PRO A 780 45.33 -30.32 1.93
N LYS A 781 44.97 -29.22 1.27
CA LYS A 781 45.88 -28.09 1.00
C LYS A 781 45.19 -26.76 1.29
N PRO A 782 45.95 -25.73 1.70
CA PRO A 782 45.41 -24.38 1.80
C PRO A 782 44.89 -23.90 0.45
N GLY A 783 43.75 -23.20 0.45
CA GLY A 783 43.09 -22.76 -0.77
C GLY A 783 41.64 -22.33 -0.55
N THR A 784 41.06 -21.74 -1.59
CA THR A 784 39.64 -21.40 -1.65
C THR A 784 38.95 -22.28 -2.69
N TYR A 785 38.14 -23.22 -2.21
CA TYR A 785 37.43 -24.22 -3.01
C TYR A 785 35.98 -23.77 -3.23
N SER A 786 35.35 -24.23 -4.32
CA SER A 786 33.98 -23.86 -4.70
C SER A 786 33.21 -25.08 -5.19
N GLU A 787 32.74 -25.94 -4.28
CA GLU A 787 32.19 -27.25 -4.65
C GLU A 787 30.78 -27.13 -5.24
N VAL A 788 30.51 -27.88 -6.32
CA VAL A 788 29.28 -27.74 -7.11
C VAL A 788 28.17 -28.57 -6.51
N LEU A 789 27.03 -27.95 -6.21
CA LEU A 789 25.77 -28.64 -5.95
C LEU A 789 24.88 -28.54 -7.19
N LYS A 790 24.41 -29.68 -7.66
CA LYS A 790 23.32 -29.82 -8.62
C LYS A 790 22.09 -30.36 -7.89
N VAL A 791 20.97 -29.65 -8.00
CA VAL A 791 19.67 -30.09 -7.50
C VAL A 791 18.75 -30.36 -8.69
N ALA A 792 18.00 -31.44 -8.62
CA ALA A 792 16.91 -31.70 -9.57
C ALA A 792 15.60 -31.97 -8.82
N ASP A 793 14.49 -31.48 -9.35
CA ASP A 793 13.15 -31.80 -8.85
C ASP A 793 12.50 -32.93 -9.65
N LYS A 794 11.31 -33.36 -9.23
CA LYS A 794 10.57 -34.46 -9.86
C LYS A 794 9.99 -34.10 -11.24
N ASP A 795 9.96 -32.82 -11.60
CA ASP A 795 9.52 -32.36 -12.92
C ASP A 795 10.69 -32.24 -13.91
N GLY A 796 11.91 -32.59 -13.46
CA GLY A 796 13.12 -32.55 -14.28
C GLY A 796 13.79 -31.18 -14.33
N ASN A 797 13.33 -30.19 -13.56
CA ASN A 797 14.03 -28.91 -13.46
C ASN A 797 15.36 -29.10 -12.74
N ILE A 798 16.38 -28.33 -13.13
CA ILE A 798 17.72 -28.39 -12.56
C ILE A 798 18.14 -26.99 -12.09
N SER A 799 18.82 -26.95 -10.94
CA SER A 799 19.43 -25.73 -10.41
C SER A 799 20.82 -26.02 -9.85
N TYR A 800 21.70 -25.02 -9.88
CA TYR A 800 23.06 -25.13 -9.35
C TYR A 800 23.38 -23.98 -8.39
N ASP A 801 24.17 -24.30 -7.38
CA ASP A 801 24.83 -23.34 -6.49
C ASP A 801 26.17 -23.94 -6.03
N PHE A 802 27.00 -23.15 -5.36
CA PHE A 802 28.38 -23.49 -5.05
C PHE A 802 28.71 -23.30 -3.56
N ALA A 803 29.22 -24.35 -2.92
CA ALA A 803 29.70 -24.29 -1.55
C ALA A 803 31.16 -23.85 -1.52
N VAL A 804 31.40 -22.59 -1.14
CA VAL A 804 32.76 -22.07 -0.95
C VAL A 804 33.32 -22.53 0.39
N VAL A 805 34.52 -23.11 0.36
CA VAL A 805 35.29 -23.50 1.54
C VAL A 805 36.68 -22.88 1.46
N LYS A 806 37.03 -22.09 2.47
CA LYS A 806 38.37 -21.55 2.65
C LYS A 806 39.13 -22.44 3.64
N ALA A 807 40.12 -23.16 3.14
CA ALA A 807 40.99 -24.02 3.96
C ALA A 807 42.28 -23.26 4.30
N LEU A 808 42.58 -23.13 5.59
CA LEU A 808 43.79 -22.47 6.09
C LEU A 808 44.79 -23.48 6.66
N ASP A 809 46.08 -23.20 6.51
CA ASP A 809 47.11 -23.89 7.28
C ASP A 809 47.02 -23.45 8.76
N PRO A 810 46.68 -24.35 9.70
CA PRO A 810 46.57 -23.98 11.11
C PRO A 810 47.91 -23.54 11.72
N ASN A 811 49.05 -23.90 11.12
CA ASN A 811 50.38 -23.45 11.56
C ASN A 811 50.73 -22.05 11.04
N GLN A 812 50.04 -21.57 10.00
CA GLN A 812 50.23 -20.25 9.40
C GLN A 812 48.89 -19.53 9.23
N PRO A 813 48.11 -19.32 10.31
CA PRO A 813 46.72 -18.88 10.25
C PRO A 813 46.52 -17.46 9.69
N ASP A 814 47.58 -16.67 9.60
CA ASP A 814 47.55 -15.32 9.02
C ASP A 814 47.79 -15.31 7.51
N GLN A 815 48.33 -16.40 6.94
CA GLN A 815 48.53 -16.51 5.51
C GLN A 815 47.21 -16.86 4.84
N GLN A 816 46.60 -15.83 4.25
CA GLN A 816 45.36 -15.98 3.52
C GLN A 816 45.64 -16.66 2.17
N PRO A 817 44.94 -17.76 1.83
CA PRO A 817 44.94 -18.27 0.47
C PRO A 817 44.29 -17.25 -0.46
N PRO A 818 44.55 -17.33 -1.78
CA PRO A 818 43.92 -16.45 -2.74
C PRO A 818 42.39 -16.53 -2.62
N GLY A 819 41.73 -15.40 -2.82
CA GLY A 819 40.27 -15.30 -2.96
C GLY A 819 39.91 -14.82 -4.36
N ILE A 820 38.72 -15.15 -4.84
CA ILE A 820 38.22 -14.69 -6.14
C ILE A 820 36.78 -14.18 -6.00
N HIS A 821 36.52 -12.98 -6.51
CA HIS A 821 35.18 -12.52 -6.83
C HIS A 821 34.97 -12.53 -8.34
N ALA A 822 34.05 -13.37 -8.80
CA ALA A 822 33.65 -13.49 -10.20
C ALA A 822 32.20 -13.05 -10.37
N ALA A 823 31.89 -12.38 -11.48
CA ALA A 823 30.53 -11.98 -11.85
C ALA A 823 30.39 -11.98 -13.38
N TYR A 824 29.14 -12.00 -13.86
CA TYR A 824 28.83 -11.90 -15.29
C TYR A 824 27.61 -11.02 -15.52
N TRP A 825 27.48 -10.48 -16.74
CA TRP A 825 26.35 -9.67 -17.16
C TRP A 825 26.08 -9.82 -18.67
N PRO A 826 24.81 -9.82 -19.12
CA PRO A 826 23.60 -9.79 -18.30
C PRO A 826 23.32 -11.15 -17.63
N THR A 827 22.63 -11.13 -16.49
CA THR A 827 22.27 -12.36 -15.76
C THR A 827 20.90 -12.91 -16.15
N PHE A 828 20.16 -12.17 -16.97
CA PHE A 828 18.86 -12.54 -17.54
C PHE A 828 18.88 -12.40 -19.06
N GLY A 829 18.07 -13.22 -19.72
CA GLY A 829 17.67 -12.99 -21.12
C GLY A 829 18.72 -13.25 -22.19
N SER A 830 19.94 -13.69 -21.83
CA SER A 830 20.96 -14.07 -22.80
C SER A 830 20.48 -15.21 -23.71
N LYS A 831 20.64 -15.05 -25.02
CA LYS A 831 20.36 -16.05 -26.04
C LYS A 831 21.66 -16.56 -26.68
N ALA A 832 21.57 -17.71 -27.34
CA ALA A 832 22.68 -18.26 -28.10
C ALA A 832 23.27 -17.22 -29.08
N GLY A 833 24.59 -17.05 -29.06
CA GLY A 833 25.34 -16.06 -29.84
C GLY A 833 25.38 -14.64 -29.26
N ASP A 834 24.65 -14.34 -28.19
CA ASP A 834 24.76 -13.06 -27.48
C ASP A 834 26.12 -12.98 -26.75
N GLU A 835 26.63 -11.77 -26.63
CA GLU A 835 27.85 -11.52 -25.85
C GLU A 835 27.52 -11.42 -24.37
N ILE A 836 28.25 -12.17 -23.56
CA ILE A 836 28.19 -12.09 -22.10
C ILE A 836 29.53 -11.56 -21.60
N THR A 837 29.50 -10.53 -20.77
CA THR A 837 30.69 -9.98 -20.13
C THR A 837 30.96 -10.69 -18.81
N PHE A 838 32.20 -11.08 -18.59
CA PHE A 838 32.70 -11.69 -17.37
C PHE A 838 33.71 -10.77 -16.70
N LYS A 839 33.56 -10.58 -15.39
CA LYS A 839 34.47 -9.78 -14.57
C LYS A 839 35.02 -10.62 -13.43
N VAL A 840 36.33 -10.51 -13.18
CA VAL A 840 36.99 -11.17 -12.06
C VAL A 840 37.94 -10.24 -11.34
N ARG A 841 38.00 -10.38 -10.02
CA ARG A 841 39.03 -9.77 -9.19
C ARG A 841 39.51 -10.77 -8.14
N SER A 842 40.83 -10.89 -8.02
CA SER A 842 41.46 -11.72 -7.00
C SER A 842 41.84 -10.92 -5.76
N PHE A 843 41.96 -11.62 -4.64
CA PHE A 843 42.28 -11.08 -3.32
C PHE A 843 43.42 -11.89 -2.70
N TYR A 844 44.19 -11.27 -1.81
CA TYR A 844 45.31 -11.90 -1.09
C TYR A 844 46.41 -12.44 -2.04
N VAL A 845 46.63 -11.73 -3.14
CA VAL A 845 47.66 -12.01 -4.15
C VAL A 845 48.36 -10.71 -4.54
N ALA A 846 49.63 -10.78 -4.91
CA ALA A 846 50.36 -9.64 -5.44
C ALA A 846 49.90 -9.32 -6.89
N PRO A 847 50.01 -8.05 -7.36
CA PRO A 847 49.59 -7.67 -8.72
C PRO A 847 50.31 -8.42 -9.84
N ASP A 848 51.56 -8.79 -9.60
CA ASP A 848 52.45 -9.47 -10.55
C ASP A 848 52.43 -11.01 -10.39
N GLU A 849 51.55 -11.55 -9.54
CA GLU A 849 51.50 -12.95 -9.16
C GLU A 849 50.43 -13.75 -9.92
N GLY A 850 50.78 -14.28 -11.10
CA GLY A 850 49.89 -15.16 -11.87
C GLY A 850 48.69 -14.45 -12.52
N GLU A 851 47.79 -15.25 -13.08
CA GLU A 851 46.64 -14.80 -13.88
C GLU A 851 45.37 -15.56 -13.47
N GLU A 852 44.20 -14.94 -13.68
CA GLU A 852 42.92 -15.64 -13.62
C GLU A 852 42.65 -16.38 -14.93
N GLU A 853 42.45 -17.69 -14.85
CA GLU A 853 42.12 -18.54 -16.00
C GLU A 853 40.64 -18.92 -15.99
N TRP A 854 39.92 -18.51 -17.03
CA TRP A 854 38.52 -18.76 -17.27
C TRP A 854 38.29 -20.00 -18.13
N ASP A 855 37.36 -20.85 -17.70
CA ASP A 855 36.75 -21.94 -18.45
C ASP A 855 35.24 -21.69 -18.50
N PHE A 856 34.69 -21.50 -19.70
CA PHE A 856 33.28 -21.17 -19.90
C PHE A 856 32.34 -22.37 -19.84
N GLY A 857 32.87 -23.60 -19.72
CA GLY A 857 32.07 -24.81 -19.54
C GLY A 857 31.35 -25.30 -20.80
N ASP A 858 31.68 -24.77 -21.97
CA ASP A 858 31.15 -25.20 -23.28
C ASP A 858 32.20 -25.90 -24.17
N GLY A 859 33.40 -26.15 -23.64
CA GLY A 859 34.51 -26.81 -24.33
C GLY A 859 35.37 -25.86 -25.19
N THR A 860 35.11 -24.55 -25.16
CA THR A 860 36.00 -23.56 -25.78
C THR A 860 37.34 -23.42 -25.05
N PRO A 861 38.42 -22.96 -25.71
CA PRO A 861 39.71 -22.76 -25.05
C PRO A 861 39.63 -21.79 -23.87
N THR A 862 40.45 -22.03 -22.84
CA THR A 862 40.49 -21.16 -21.66
C THR A 862 41.03 -19.77 -22.00
N VAL A 863 40.58 -18.76 -21.25
CA VAL A 863 41.01 -17.37 -21.41
C VAL A 863 41.70 -16.88 -20.14
N ARG A 864 42.89 -16.30 -20.29
CA ARG A 864 43.64 -15.71 -19.17
C ARG A 864 43.48 -14.20 -19.14
N VAL A 865 43.21 -13.69 -17.95
CA VAL A 865 43.14 -12.26 -17.66
C VAL A 865 43.89 -11.95 -16.37
N ARG A 866 44.13 -10.67 -16.08
CA ARG A 866 44.85 -10.25 -14.88
C ARG A 866 44.15 -9.10 -14.18
N SER A 867 43.65 -9.36 -12.97
CA SER A 867 43.14 -8.32 -12.06
C SER A 867 44.26 -7.73 -11.19
N ASP A 868 43.99 -6.61 -10.52
CA ASP A 868 44.98 -5.89 -9.71
C ASP A 868 45.30 -6.54 -8.35
N GLY A 869 44.70 -7.71 -8.04
CA GLY A 869 44.87 -8.40 -6.77
C GLY A 869 44.27 -7.69 -5.56
N ASN A 870 43.40 -6.69 -5.77
CA ASN A 870 42.83 -5.82 -4.75
C ASN A 870 43.89 -5.00 -3.97
N THR A 871 44.98 -4.61 -4.64
CA THR A 871 46.02 -3.76 -4.03
C THR A 871 45.52 -2.35 -3.72
N GLN A 872 44.59 -1.83 -4.52
CA GLN A 872 43.84 -0.63 -4.20
C GLN A 872 42.34 -0.94 -4.26
N ALA A 873 41.68 -1.04 -3.10
CA ALA A 873 40.28 -1.46 -2.99
C ALA A 873 39.34 -0.73 -3.98
N LEU A 874 39.53 0.59 -4.14
CA LEU A 874 38.70 1.44 -4.98
C LEU A 874 39.27 1.70 -6.40
N ALA A 875 40.28 0.95 -6.85
CA ALA A 875 40.85 1.08 -8.20
C ALA A 875 39.75 1.06 -9.28
N PRO A 876 39.64 2.07 -10.16
CA PRO A 876 38.52 2.18 -11.10
C PRO A 876 38.46 1.04 -12.11
N ASP A 877 39.58 0.35 -12.33
CA ASP A 877 39.86 -0.74 -13.28
C ASP A 877 40.43 -1.99 -12.57
N GLY A 878 40.16 -2.15 -11.26
CA GLY A 878 40.69 -3.28 -10.50
C GLY A 878 40.15 -4.66 -10.92
N TYR A 879 39.01 -4.70 -11.61
CA TYR A 879 38.45 -5.94 -12.18
C TYR A 879 39.01 -6.19 -13.58
N ALA A 880 39.50 -7.41 -13.81
CA ALA A 880 39.79 -7.89 -15.15
C ALA A 880 38.50 -8.25 -15.88
N ILE A 881 38.46 -8.03 -17.20
CA ILE A 881 37.26 -8.18 -18.03
C ILE A 881 37.58 -9.12 -19.20
N THR A 882 36.66 -10.03 -19.49
CA THR A 882 36.63 -10.80 -20.75
C THR A 882 35.19 -10.94 -21.23
N THR A 883 34.98 -11.35 -22.47
CA THR A 883 33.65 -11.64 -23.03
C THR A 883 33.61 -13.04 -23.61
N HIS A 884 32.41 -13.63 -23.67
CA HIS A 884 32.18 -14.92 -24.30
C HIS A 884 30.83 -14.98 -25.02
N ARG A 885 30.75 -15.80 -26.07
CA ARG A 885 29.52 -16.07 -26.82
C ARG A 885 29.27 -17.57 -26.89
N TYR A 886 28.22 -18.03 -26.24
CA TYR A 886 27.81 -19.43 -26.30
C TYR A 886 27.13 -19.72 -27.64
N ARG A 887 27.61 -20.73 -28.37
CA ARG A 887 27.03 -21.12 -29.66
C ARG A 887 25.61 -21.67 -29.51
N ASP A 888 25.40 -22.45 -28.46
CA ASP A 888 24.18 -23.23 -28.24
C ASP A 888 23.44 -22.72 -27.00
N ALA A 889 22.14 -23.02 -26.92
CA ALA A 889 21.37 -22.80 -25.70
C ALA A 889 21.76 -23.84 -24.64
N GLY A 890 21.78 -23.46 -23.36
CA GLY A 890 22.18 -24.37 -22.31
C GLY A 890 22.33 -23.74 -20.93
N HIS A 891 22.70 -24.60 -19.97
CA HIS A 891 23.05 -24.23 -18.61
C HIS A 891 24.54 -24.52 -18.39
N TYR A 892 25.35 -23.47 -18.44
CA TYR A 892 26.81 -23.57 -18.41
C TYR A 892 27.36 -23.28 -17.01
N LEU A 893 28.29 -24.12 -16.56
CA LEU A 893 29.03 -23.92 -15.32
C LEU A 893 30.39 -23.32 -15.63
N VAL A 894 30.48 -22.01 -15.49
CA VAL A 894 31.72 -21.27 -15.72
C VAL A 894 32.61 -21.40 -14.49
N LYS A 895 33.90 -21.60 -14.71
CA LYS A 895 34.93 -21.67 -13.68
C LYS A 895 35.98 -20.60 -13.94
N VAL A 896 36.43 -19.94 -12.88
CA VAL A 896 37.67 -19.17 -12.91
C VAL A 896 38.57 -19.63 -11.78
N SER A 897 39.84 -19.83 -12.09
CA SER A 897 40.86 -20.24 -11.10
C SER A 897 42.12 -19.41 -11.17
N ARG A 898 42.80 -19.27 -10.02
CA ARG A 898 44.11 -18.64 -9.90
C ARG A 898 44.95 -19.37 -8.86
N ALA A 899 46.26 -19.33 -9.03
CA ALA A 899 47.23 -19.77 -8.04
C ALA A 899 48.12 -18.60 -7.58
N ASN A 900 48.59 -18.64 -6.34
CA ASN A 900 49.64 -17.74 -5.85
C ASN A 900 51.04 -18.40 -5.93
N ARG A 901 52.09 -17.68 -5.54
CA ARG A 901 53.51 -18.11 -5.48
C ARG A 901 53.72 -19.29 -4.54
N ARG A 902 52.83 -19.48 -3.56
CA ARG A 902 52.82 -20.64 -2.65
C ARG A 902 52.12 -21.85 -3.26
N SER A 903 51.68 -21.78 -4.52
CA SER A 903 50.89 -22.81 -5.20
C SER A 903 49.55 -23.12 -4.53
N GLU A 904 49.05 -22.20 -3.70
CA GLU A 904 47.70 -22.27 -3.15
C GLU A 904 46.72 -21.79 -4.23
N THR A 905 45.58 -22.44 -4.35
CA THR A 905 44.62 -22.18 -5.43
C THR A 905 43.32 -21.59 -4.92
N ALA A 906 42.72 -20.74 -5.74
CA ALA A 906 41.36 -20.25 -5.58
C ALA A 906 40.53 -20.63 -6.79
N THR A 907 39.28 -21.02 -6.55
CA THR A 907 38.29 -21.26 -7.60
C THR A 907 37.00 -20.52 -7.27
N ALA A 908 36.44 -19.81 -8.24
CA ALA A 908 35.06 -19.33 -8.22
C ALA A 908 34.29 -19.93 -9.39
N ARG A 909 32.97 -20.05 -9.23
CA ARG A 909 32.09 -20.61 -10.24
C ARG A 909 30.85 -19.75 -10.44
N LEU A 910 30.35 -19.73 -11.68
CA LEU A 910 29.13 -19.03 -12.08
C LEU A 910 28.21 -20.01 -12.81
N SER A 911 26.90 -19.84 -12.64
CA SER A 911 25.87 -20.60 -13.35
C SER A 911 25.22 -19.70 -14.39
N VAL A 912 25.54 -19.89 -15.67
CA VAL A 912 25.07 -19.06 -16.79
C VAL A 912 23.96 -19.81 -17.54
N MET A 913 22.83 -19.14 -17.77
CA MET A 913 21.71 -19.66 -18.57
C MET A 913 21.68 -18.95 -19.91
N VAL A 914 21.62 -19.73 -20.99
CA VAL A 914 21.54 -19.23 -22.35
C VAL A 914 20.30 -19.85 -23.01
N ALA A 915 19.38 -19.00 -23.45
CA ALA A 915 18.17 -19.41 -24.13
C ALA A 915 18.38 -19.65 -25.64
N PRO A 916 17.48 -20.39 -26.31
CA PRO A 916 17.44 -20.42 -27.78
C PRO A 916 17.22 -19.01 -28.37
N ARG A 917 17.67 -18.81 -29.62
CA ARG A 917 17.46 -17.54 -30.32
C ARG A 917 15.99 -17.25 -30.61
#